data_AF-A0A1V5CFD6-F1
#
_entry.id   AF-A0A1V5CFD6-F1
#
_cell.length_a   1.000
_cell.length_b   1.000
_cell.length_c   1.000
_cell.angle_alpha   90.00
_cell.angle_beta   90.00
_cell.angle_gamma   90.00
#
_symmetry.space_group_name_H-M   'P 1'
#
loop_
_entity.id
_entity.type
_entity.pdbx_description
1 polymer ?
#
loop_
_entity_poly.entity_id
_entity_poly.type
_entity_poly.pdbx_seq_one_letter_code
_entity_poly.pdbx_strand_id
1 'polypeptide(L)'
;MPSKSALATMCGIFLFLVGFFLPSSLLSAVYYVDPQNGSDSNPGTQALPWKNIPGTCELDNSGFLTPSGWVRVNAGDTIRIKSGTTIHNRLHIDSTWYQNGTSSAPITVRRDESWGTGPVVFDGGQQTLGVWDSLVFIYSRDYITLDGITENGIIIQNSRARGFQATGTSETARMVGLKARNLKLYNNLYFNVYLQRQDSFLLENLDIDGNKQDSDLSGGLQIGDNTYGCSNGRVVNCKSYNHGDTPGSQTGGTDARIGFWLTNSSNVTYENCVAYNNEGNGFDAGVVGSPPSAIANNIKYVNCEAYNNSNGFSSNLDDIPGTTGFWYVNSIARDNSGAGWMIYNGAAAYLYNCLTTGHVWGMYVDAPAYQNRNTVVDIKNTIFYKNSKSSGNNWDIWVHRADDLVLTSDYNHFEQGDQNVCITWNGAAQSGIYYYYNSTDAPGSTRREWYVDHRQDARSLCSVDREYAYFVDPQTYNYRLTARSDLINKATVISNANIPEIQKDKDGNTRPASGPWDIGPYEYVPAICTYSISLPSASFAASGGTGSVTVTASGDICSWTAVSNAAWVRVTSGASRTGSGTVNYSVSANSGAARTGTLTIAKNSFTVSQAGVAIPKISVSPRSINFGLIRRGSSKSGQIAVTNAGPGTLNINAISITGTNSADFSQTNNCSSLSQGASCFITAGFAPTRTGTRKATLVISSNDPSSRTVNVSLTGRGY
;
A
#
# COMPACT_ATOMS: atom_id res chain seq x y z
N MET A 1 61.71 41.27 -37.57
CA MET A 1 60.40 41.94 -37.39
C MET A 1 60.24 42.99 -38.49
N PRO A 2 59.03 43.34 -38.93
CA PRO A 2 57.79 42.56 -39.12
C PRO A 2 57.59 42.39 -40.67
N SER A 3 56.46 42.51 -41.40
CA SER A 3 55.00 42.54 -41.15
C SER A 3 54.24 42.22 -42.46
N LYS A 4 53.02 41.64 -42.39
CA LYS A 4 51.89 41.77 -43.36
C LYS A 4 52.09 41.19 -44.79
N SER A 5 51.33 40.21 -45.29
CA SER A 5 49.86 40.07 -45.53
C SER A 5 49.35 40.90 -46.74
N ALA A 6 48.54 40.39 -47.69
CA ALA A 6 47.76 39.14 -47.73
C ALA A 6 47.48 38.61 -49.16
N LEU A 7 46.87 37.41 -49.24
CA LEU A 7 46.09 36.74 -50.33
C LEU A 7 46.20 37.28 -51.78
N ALA A 8 46.38 36.45 -52.82
CA ALA A 8 45.48 35.34 -53.17
C ALA A 8 46.04 34.39 -54.27
N THR A 9 45.54 33.15 -54.33
CA THR A 9 45.24 32.32 -55.54
C THR A 9 44.70 30.96 -55.08
N MET A 10 43.64 30.44 -55.73
CA MET A 10 43.12 29.09 -55.46
C MET A 10 43.86 28.03 -56.29
N CYS A 11 44.10 26.85 -55.71
CA CYS A 11 44.39 25.63 -56.45
C CYS A 11 43.72 24.42 -55.77
N GLY A 12 43.54 23.31 -56.49
CA GLY A 12 42.60 22.25 -56.14
C GLY A 12 42.96 21.42 -54.90
N ILE A 13 41.93 21.04 -54.13
CA ILE A 13 42.06 20.12 -52.99
C ILE A 13 41.99 18.67 -53.49
N PHE A 14 43.07 17.91 -53.30
CA PHE A 14 43.01 16.44 -53.27
C PHE A 14 42.73 16.00 -51.84
N LEU A 15 41.66 15.23 -51.62
CA LEU A 15 41.26 14.80 -50.28
C LEU A 15 42.08 13.58 -49.83
N PHE A 16 42.99 13.77 -48.87
CA PHE A 16 43.66 12.65 -48.20
C PHE A 16 42.77 12.13 -47.06
N LEU A 17 42.24 10.92 -47.23
CA LEU A 17 41.36 10.27 -46.26
C LEU A 17 42.18 9.67 -45.12
N VAL A 18 42.57 10.51 -44.16
CA VAL A 18 43.19 10.07 -42.91
C VAL A 18 42.11 9.42 -42.04
N GLY A 19 42.19 8.10 -41.87
CA GLY A 19 41.27 7.33 -41.05
C GLY A 19 41.43 7.67 -39.57
N PHE A 20 40.60 8.58 -39.07
CA PHE A 20 40.39 8.72 -37.63
C PHE A 20 39.78 7.42 -37.08
N PHE A 21 40.57 6.66 -36.34
CA PHE A 21 40.04 5.66 -35.41
C PHE A 21 39.27 6.42 -34.32
N LEU A 22 37.97 6.60 -34.53
CA LEU A 22 37.04 6.84 -33.43
C LEU A 22 37.23 5.67 -32.44
N PRO A 23 37.36 5.93 -31.12
CA PRO A 23 37.36 4.85 -30.15
C PRO A 23 36.05 4.08 -30.29
N SER A 24 36.12 2.78 -30.53
CA SER A 24 34.94 1.94 -30.65
C SER A 24 34.19 1.98 -29.33
N SER A 25 33.06 2.70 -29.29
CA SER A 25 32.07 2.58 -28.24
C SER A 25 31.58 1.13 -28.25
N LEU A 26 32.15 0.31 -27.37
CA LEU A 26 31.73 -1.07 -27.19
C LEU A 26 30.24 -1.04 -26.85
N LEU A 27 29.44 -1.61 -27.75
CA LEU A 27 28.02 -1.82 -27.51
C LEU A 27 27.92 -2.76 -26.30
N SER A 28 27.14 -2.37 -25.30
CA SER A 28 26.92 -3.18 -24.10
C SER A 28 26.41 -4.57 -24.50
N ALA A 29 27.19 -5.58 -24.14
CA ALA A 29 26.88 -6.95 -24.48
C ALA A 29 25.86 -7.54 -23.50
N VAL A 30 25.12 -8.55 -23.96
CA VAL A 30 24.16 -9.28 -23.13
C VAL A 30 24.48 -10.76 -23.23
N TYR A 31 24.98 -11.31 -22.12
CA TYR A 31 25.38 -12.71 -22.00
C TYR A 31 24.34 -13.50 -21.20
N TYR A 32 24.17 -14.78 -21.54
CA TYR A 32 23.11 -15.64 -21.03
C TYR A 32 23.68 -16.89 -20.36
N VAL A 33 23.14 -17.26 -19.19
CA VAL A 33 23.64 -18.37 -18.35
C VAL A 33 22.51 -19.33 -17.98
N ASP A 34 22.66 -20.61 -18.31
CA ASP A 34 21.78 -21.72 -17.96
C ASP A 34 22.58 -22.80 -17.21
N PRO A 35 22.64 -22.79 -15.86
CA PRO A 35 23.42 -23.74 -15.08
C PRO A 35 23.02 -25.22 -15.24
N GLN A 36 21.82 -25.49 -15.77
CA GLN A 36 21.32 -26.83 -15.99
C GLN A 36 21.74 -27.39 -17.37
N ASN A 37 21.68 -26.56 -18.43
CA ASN A 37 21.78 -27.02 -19.83
C ASN A 37 22.86 -26.31 -20.66
N GLY A 38 23.47 -25.24 -20.13
CA GLY A 38 24.52 -24.47 -20.81
C GLY A 38 25.87 -25.19 -20.86
N SER A 39 26.81 -24.59 -21.57
CA SER A 39 28.22 -25.03 -21.60
C SER A 39 29.13 -23.81 -21.63
N ASP A 40 30.18 -23.79 -20.83
CA ASP A 40 31.14 -22.67 -20.80
C ASP A 40 32.11 -22.67 -22.01
N SER A 41 31.93 -23.59 -22.95
CA SER A 41 32.50 -23.52 -24.31
C SER A 41 31.62 -22.73 -25.30
N ASN A 42 30.41 -22.34 -24.91
CA ASN A 42 29.47 -21.59 -25.75
C ASN A 42 29.84 -20.09 -25.80
N PRO A 43 29.36 -19.33 -26.81
CA PRO A 43 29.55 -17.88 -26.89
C PRO A 43 28.66 -17.05 -25.94
N GLY A 44 27.89 -17.67 -25.03
CA GLY A 44 27.06 -16.97 -24.06
C GLY A 44 25.82 -16.27 -24.63
N THR A 45 25.31 -16.70 -25.79
CA THR A 45 24.08 -16.14 -26.38
C THR A 45 22.83 -16.83 -25.83
N GLN A 46 21.63 -16.24 -25.99
CA GLN A 46 20.40 -16.86 -25.45
C GLN A 46 20.11 -18.27 -26.02
N ALA A 47 20.57 -18.55 -27.25
CA ALA A 47 20.44 -19.86 -27.89
C ALA A 47 21.59 -20.83 -27.55
N LEU A 48 22.75 -20.31 -27.12
CA LEU A 48 23.92 -21.07 -26.68
C LEU A 48 24.49 -20.42 -25.40
N PRO A 49 23.83 -20.61 -24.25
CA PRO A 49 24.22 -19.96 -22.99
C PRO A 49 25.44 -20.63 -22.36
N TRP A 50 26.17 -19.87 -21.55
CA TRP A 50 27.16 -20.42 -20.62
C TRP A 50 26.48 -21.30 -19.56
N LYS A 51 27.25 -22.13 -18.87
CA LYS A 51 26.76 -22.90 -17.72
C LYS A 51 26.95 -22.13 -16.43
N ASN A 52 28.15 -21.59 -16.24
CA ASN A 52 28.58 -20.87 -15.07
C ASN A 52 28.71 -19.37 -15.36
N ILE A 53 28.69 -18.56 -14.31
CA ILE A 53 28.83 -17.10 -14.41
C ILE A 53 30.33 -16.78 -14.41
N PRO A 54 30.84 -15.86 -15.26
CA PRO A 54 32.23 -15.40 -15.15
C PRO A 54 32.58 -15.02 -13.70
N GLY A 55 33.68 -15.57 -13.18
CA GLY A 55 34.04 -15.44 -11.76
C GLY A 55 33.43 -16.50 -10.82
N THR A 56 32.75 -17.53 -11.32
CA THR A 56 32.39 -18.71 -10.52
C THR A 56 33.65 -19.49 -10.09
N CYS A 57 33.67 -19.96 -8.85
CA CYS A 57 34.75 -20.78 -8.27
C CYS A 57 34.39 -22.27 -8.14
N GLU A 58 35.39 -23.12 -7.91
CA GLU A 58 35.22 -24.53 -7.55
C GLU A 58 34.48 -24.74 -6.22
N LEU A 59 33.88 -25.91 -6.03
CA LEU A 59 33.07 -26.22 -4.84
C LEU A 59 33.87 -26.25 -3.53
N ASP A 60 35.16 -26.56 -3.63
CA ASP A 60 36.12 -26.58 -2.53
C ASP A 60 36.79 -25.23 -2.26
N ASN A 61 36.37 -24.18 -3.00
CA ASN A 61 36.95 -22.83 -2.95
C ASN A 61 38.44 -22.77 -3.36
N SER A 62 38.98 -23.79 -4.05
CA SER A 62 40.39 -23.88 -4.45
C SER A 62 40.82 -22.87 -5.54
N GLY A 63 39.88 -22.36 -6.33
CA GLY A 63 40.15 -21.36 -7.35
C GLY A 63 38.95 -21.03 -8.25
N PHE A 64 39.15 -20.13 -9.21
CA PHE A 64 38.19 -19.86 -10.27
C PHE A 64 38.06 -21.03 -11.24
N LEU A 65 36.86 -21.26 -11.77
CA LEU A 65 36.69 -22.05 -13.00
C LEU A 65 37.42 -21.34 -14.16
N THR A 66 38.05 -22.12 -15.05
CA THR A 66 38.86 -21.59 -16.17
C THR A 66 38.38 -22.08 -17.55
N PRO A 67 37.12 -21.83 -17.93
CA PRO A 67 36.58 -22.29 -19.21
C PRO A 67 37.02 -21.42 -20.40
N SER A 68 36.89 -21.98 -21.61
CA SER A 68 37.41 -21.39 -22.85
C SER A 68 36.48 -20.42 -23.58
N GLY A 69 35.17 -20.41 -23.27
CA GLY A 69 34.15 -19.57 -23.92
C GLY A 69 33.70 -18.35 -23.11
N TRP A 70 34.17 -18.18 -21.88
CA TRP A 70 33.95 -16.94 -21.11
C TRP A 70 34.72 -15.76 -21.73
N VAL A 71 34.17 -14.56 -21.58
CA VAL A 71 34.84 -13.30 -21.93
C VAL A 71 34.90 -12.37 -20.72
N ARG A 72 35.86 -11.45 -20.73
CA ARG A 72 35.98 -10.43 -19.68
C ARG A 72 34.82 -9.43 -19.80
N VAL A 73 34.14 -9.19 -18.68
CA VAL A 73 32.92 -8.38 -18.59
C VAL A 73 33.26 -6.89 -18.48
N ASN A 74 32.65 -6.04 -19.29
CA ASN A 74 33.00 -4.64 -19.51
C ASN A 74 31.89 -3.68 -19.06
N ALA A 75 32.20 -2.39 -18.92
CA ALA A 75 31.23 -1.37 -18.51
C ALA A 75 29.97 -1.38 -19.40
N GLY A 76 28.81 -1.56 -18.78
CA GLY A 76 27.50 -1.66 -19.44
C GLY A 76 27.07 -3.08 -19.81
N ASP A 77 27.97 -4.07 -19.76
CA ASP A 77 27.63 -5.46 -20.07
C ASP A 77 26.64 -6.03 -19.02
N THR A 78 25.75 -6.90 -19.48
CA THR A 78 24.73 -7.54 -18.66
C THR A 78 24.82 -9.06 -18.74
N ILE A 79 24.96 -9.72 -17.60
CA ILE A 79 24.81 -11.18 -17.47
C ILE A 79 23.38 -11.49 -17.01
N ARG A 80 22.71 -12.34 -17.78
CA ARG A 80 21.32 -12.79 -17.61
C ARG A 80 21.28 -14.26 -17.20
N ILE A 81 20.92 -14.50 -15.95
CA ILE A 81 20.87 -15.84 -15.35
C ILE A 81 19.44 -16.38 -15.47
N LYS A 82 19.33 -17.64 -15.93
CA LYS A 82 18.04 -18.32 -16.13
C LYS A 82 17.22 -18.44 -14.86
N SER A 83 16.00 -17.91 -14.91
CA SER A 83 15.00 -18.04 -13.84
C SER A 83 14.62 -19.50 -13.60
N GLY A 84 14.42 -19.88 -12.33
CA GLY A 84 14.17 -21.26 -11.92
C GLY A 84 15.42 -22.15 -11.82
N THR A 85 16.63 -21.57 -11.81
CA THR A 85 17.88 -22.32 -11.64
C THR A 85 18.44 -22.23 -10.21
N THR A 86 19.15 -23.27 -9.81
CA THR A 86 20.05 -23.27 -8.65
C THR A 86 21.50 -23.25 -9.13
N ILE A 87 22.37 -22.60 -8.37
CA ILE A 87 23.83 -22.51 -8.54
C ILE A 87 24.44 -22.91 -7.20
N HIS A 88 25.24 -23.97 -7.18
CA HIS A 88 25.88 -24.46 -5.94
C HIS A 88 27.27 -23.86 -5.68
N ASN A 89 27.85 -23.20 -6.70
CA ASN A 89 29.19 -22.64 -6.67
C ASN A 89 29.21 -21.19 -6.13
N ARG A 90 30.28 -20.82 -5.44
CA ARG A 90 30.60 -19.42 -5.12
C ARG A 90 30.73 -18.57 -6.40
N LEU A 91 30.26 -17.33 -6.33
CA LEU A 91 30.49 -16.28 -7.34
C LEU A 91 31.40 -15.20 -6.75
N HIS A 92 32.53 -14.93 -7.41
CA HIS A 92 33.48 -13.89 -7.03
C HIS A 92 33.71 -12.91 -8.21
N ILE A 93 33.25 -11.67 -8.03
CA ILE A 93 33.29 -10.59 -9.01
C ILE A 93 34.49 -9.69 -8.71
N ASP A 94 35.58 -9.91 -9.43
CA ASP A 94 36.90 -9.30 -9.19
C ASP A 94 37.53 -8.74 -10.49
N SER A 95 38.77 -8.24 -10.39
CA SER A 95 39.50 -7.69 -11.55
C SER A 95 39.93 -8.72 -12.59
N THR A 96 39.95 -10.02 -12.25
CA THR A 96 40.26 -11.12 -13.18
C THR A 96 39.21 -11.17 -14.29
N TRP A 97 37.92 -11.28 -13.92
CA TRP A 97 36.83 -11.44 -14.88
C TRP A 97 36.06 -10.16 -15.20
N TYR A 98 36.12 -9.13 -14.34
CA TYR A 98 35.33 -7.91 -14.47
C TYR A 98 36.20 -6.65 -14.57
N GLN A 99 35.84 -5.79 -15.53
CA GLN A 99 36.26 -4.39 -15.52
C GLN A 99 35.47 -3.62 -14.43
N ASN A 100 35.78 -2.35 -14.24
CA ASN A 100 34.84 -1.45 -13.57
C ASN A 100 33.71 -1.09 -14.55
N GLY A 101 32.49 -0.93 -14.03
CA GLY A 101 31.43 -0.20 -14.72
C GLY A 101 31.63 1.32 -14.62
N THR A 102 30.63 2.08 -15.04
CA THR A 102 30.53 3.52 -14.79
C THR A 102 29.14 3.90 -14.29
N SER A 103 28.96 5.15 -13.85
CA SER A 103 27.65 5.67 -13.43
C SER A 103 26.58 5.67 -14.53
N SER A 104 26.99 5.72 -15.80
CA SER A 104 26.12 5.63 -16.99
C SER A 104 26.08 4.23 -17.62
N ALA A 105 27.08 3.38 -17.35
CA ALA A 105 27.21 2.03 -17.88
C ALA A 105 27.66 1.06 -16.75
N PRO A 106 26.79 0.76 -15.78
CA PRO A 106 27.09 -0.21 -14.73
C PRO A 106 27.14 -1.63 -15.31
N ILE A 107 27.97 -2.50 -14.74
CA ILE A 107 27.94 -3.92 -15.06
C ILE A 107 26.79 -4.56 -14.30
N THR A 108 25.93 -5.33 -14.96
CA THR A 108 24.73 -5.89 -14.35
C THR A 108 24.74 -7.41 -14.35
N VAL A 109 24.75 -8.04 -13.18
CA VAL A 109 24.46 -9.48 -13.01
C VAL A 109 23.01 -9.59 -12.52
N ARG A 110 22.14 -10.22 -13.31
CA ARG A 110 20.71 -10.23 -13.02
C ARG A 110 20.02 -11.55 -13.35
N ARG A 111 18.88 -11.75 -12.69
CA ARG A 111 17.85 -12.69 -13.15
C ARG A 111 17.31 -12.25 -14.52
N ASP A 112 16.92 -13.22 -15.33
CA ASP A 112 16.18 -13.02 -16.57
C ASP A 112 14.78 -13.65 -16.51
N GLU A 113 13.79 -12.78 -16.55
CA GLU A 113 12.35 -13.02 -16.56
C GLU A 113 11.79 -13.68 -17.82
N SER A 114 12.53 -13.67 -18.94
CA SER A 114 12.06 -14.25 -20.21
C SER A 114 11.94 -15.77 -20.20
N TRP A 115 12.61 -16.45 -19.27
CA TRP A 115 12.49 -17.89 -19.06
C TRP A 115 11.44 -18.31 -18.01
N GLY A 116 10.79 -17.37 -17.32
CA GLY A 116 9.71 -17.67 -16.37
C GLY A 116 9.70 -16.82 -15.10
N THR A 117 9.00 -17.31 -14.06
CA THR A 117 8.76 -16.61 -12.78
C THR A 117 9.61 -17.10 -11.62
N GLY A 118 10.27 -18.26 -11.72
CA GLY A 118 11.11 -18.80 -10.64
C GLY A 118 12.33 -17.93 -10.31
N PRO A 119 12.84 -17.95 -9.07
CA PRO A 119 14.04 -17.20 -8.67
C PRO A 119 15.32 -17.81 -9.27
N VAL A 120 16.44 -17.11 -9.12
CA VAL A 120 17.80 -17.65 -9.27
C VAL A 120 18.33 -17.90 -7.86
N VAL A 121 18.69 -19.14 -7.54
CA VAL A 121 19.11 -19.53 -6.18
C VAL A 121 20.61 -19.82 -6.15
N PHE A 122 21.38 -19.05 -5.39
CA PHE A 122 22.73 -19.43 -4.96
C PHE A 122 22.59 -20.24 -3.67
N ASP A 123 22.97 -21.53 -3.70
CA ASP A 123 22.81 -22.45 -2.58
C ASP A 123 24.16 -23.01 -2.12
N GLY A 124 24.69 -22.41 -1.05
CA GLY A 124 26.00 -22.71 -0.49
C GLY A 124 26.08 -24.02 0.29
N GLY A 125 25.01 -24.82 0.36
CA GLY A 125 24.95 -26.04 1.18
C GLY A 125 25.95 -27.14 0.79
N GLN A 126 26.59 -27.03 -0.39
CA GLN A 126 27.64 -27.93 -0.89
C GLN A 126 29.05 -27.33 -0.85
N GLN A 127 29.21 -26.06 -0.44
CA GLN A 127 30.51 -25.37 -0.44
C GLN A 127 31.33 -25.68 0.82
N THR A 128 32.67 -25.70 0.68
CA THR A 128 33.60 -25.62 1.83
C THR A 128 34.22 -24.22 1.96
N LEU A 129 33.37 -23.20 2.12
CA LEU A 129 33.81 -21.83 2.39
C LEU A 129 34.49 -21.71 3.76
N GLY A 130 35.51 -20.87 3.87
CA GLY A 130 36.07 -20.48 5.16
C GLY A 130 35.17 -19.47 5.87
N VAL A 131 35.25 -19.37 7.21
CA VAL A 131 34.37 -18.50 8.01
C VAL A 131 34.41 -17.00 7.64
N TRP A 132 35.46 -16.55 6.94
CA TRP A 132 35.59 -15.17 6.46
C TRP A 132 35.17 -14.96 5.00
N ASP A 133 34.82 -16.02 4.28
CA ASP A 133 34.34 -15.97 2.90
C ASP A 133 32.87 -15.53 2.80
N SER A 134 32.35 -15.56 1.57
CA SER A 134 31.03 -15.14 1.14
C SER A 134 30.62 -15.91 -0.12
N LEU A 135 29.36 -16.36 -0.19
CA LEU A 135 28.84 -17.14 -1.33
C LEU A 135 28.73 -16.29 -2.61
N VAL A 136 28.35 -15.03 -2.47
CA VAL A 136 28.46 -14.01 -3.51
C VAL A 136 29.37 -12.89 -3.02
N PHE A 137 30.51 -12.68 -3.68
CA PHE A 137 31.54 -11.73 -3.29
C PHE A 137 31.83 -10.73 -4.42
N ILE A 138 31.85 -9.42 -4.11
CA ILE A 138 32.29 -8.37 -5.04
C ILE A 138 33.53 -7.68 -4.45
N TYR A 139 34.67 -7.78 -5.14
CA TYR A 139 35.95 -7.30 -4.63
C TYR A 139 36.56 -6.21 -5.50
N SER A 140 36.63 -4.99 -4.97
CA SER A 140 37.32 -3.85 -5.58
C SER A 140 36.85 -3.54 -7.02
N ARG A 141 35.57 -3.73 -7.34
CA ARG A 141 34.93 -3.45 -8.65
C ARG A 141 33.86 -2.37 -8.54
N ASP A 142 34.01 -1.30 -9.32
CA ASP A 142 33.08 -0.17 -9.29
C ASP A 142 31.85 -0.38 -10.19
N TYR A 143 30.72 0.23 -9.80
CA TYR A 143 29.45 0.25 -10.52
C TYR A 143 28.92 -1.14 -10.92
N ILE A 144 29.07 -2.13 -10.03
CA ILE A 144 28.44 -3.45 -10.16
C ILE A 144 26.99 -3.38 -9.64
N THR A 145 26.06 -3.96 -10.39
CA THR A 145 24.65 -4.12 -10.05
C THR A 145 24.28 -5.60 -9.99
N LEU A 146 23.77 -6.06 -8.84
CA LEU A 146 23.17 -7.38 -8.64
C LEU A 146 21.64 -7.23 -8.52
N ASP A 147 20.86 -7.85 -9.41
CA ASP A 147 19.43 -7.53 -9.57
C ASP A 147 18.51 -8.75 -9.72
N GLY A 148 17.61 -8.94 -8.77
CA GLY A 148 16.53 -9.93 -8.85
C GLY A 148 15.39 -9.56 -9.81
N ILE A 149 15.28 -8.30 -10.23
CA ILE A 149 14.22 -7.71 -11.09
C ILE A 149 12.81 -7.68 -10.47
N THR A 150 12.44 -8.73 -9.74
CA THR A 150 11.22 -8.85 -8.93
C THR A 150 11.60 -9.22 -7.51
N GLU A 151 10.82 -8.83 -6.49
CA GLU A 151 11.07 -9.17 -5.07
C GLU A 151 11.45 -10.65 -4.92
N ASN A 152 12.53 -10.92 -4.16
CA ASN A 152 13.12 -12.24 -3.94
C ASN A 152 13.54 -13.00 -5.22
N GLY A 153 13.76 -12.30 -6.32
CA GLY A 153 14.14 -12.88 -7.61
C GLY A 153 15.53 -13.50 -7.63
N ILE A 154 16.47 -13.01 -6.82
CA ILE A 154 17.71 -13.73 -6.49
C ILE A 154 17.61 -14.15 -5.02
N ILE A 155 17.94 -15.40 -4.72
CA ILE A 155 17.99 -15.96 -3.37
C ILE A 155 19.43 -16.40 -3.10
N ILE A 156 19.99 -16.03 -1.94
CA ILE A 156 21.32 -16.43 -1.49
C ILE A 156 21.13 -17.18 -0.17
N GLN A 157 21.38 -18.49 -0.15
CA GLN A 157 21.01 -19.35 0.97
C GLN A 157 22.04 -20.42 1.32
N ASN A 158 21.89 -20.99 2.53
CA ASN A 158 22.62 -22.16 3.03
C ASN A 158 24.15 -21.99 3.08
N SER A 159 24.67 -20.77 2.99
CA SER A 159 26.10 -20.52 3.04
C SER A 159 26.68 -20.87 4.41
N ARG A 160 27.80 -21.60 4.41
CA ARG A 160 28.62 -21.89 5.61
C ARG A 160 29.52 -20.71 6.02
N ALA A 161 29.47 -19.64 5.25
CA ALA A 161 30.06 -18.33 5.54
C ALA A 161 28.99 -17.27 5.24
N ARG A 162 29.39 -16.00 5.03
CA ARG A 162 28.46 -14.92 4.69
C ARG A 162 27.63 -15.26 3.43
N GLY A 163 26.45 -14.66 3.32
CA GLY A 163 25.63 -14.73 2.10
C GLY A 163 26.24 -13.88 0.99
N PHE A 164 26.15 -12.55 1.15
CA PHE A 164 26.62 -11.54 0.22
C PHE A 164 27.64 -10.61 0.88
N GLN A 165 28.72 -10.29 0.18
CA GLN A 165 29.75 -9.36 0.66
C GLN A 165 30.28 -8.47 -0.47
N ALA A 166 30.57 -7.21 -0.16
CA ALA A 166 31.29 -6.31 -1.05
C ALA A 166 32.33 -5.46 -0.30
N THR A 167 33.57 -5.41 -0.81
CA THR A 167 34.64 -4.63 -0.16
C THR A 167 35.70 -4.11 -1.14
N GLY A 168 36.14 -2.87 -0.91
CA GLY A 168 37.31 -2.27 -1.55
C GLY A 168 38.64 -2.85 -1.04
N THR A 169 39.73 -2.47 -1.69
CA THR A 169 41.09 -2.95 -1.35
C THR A 169 41.70 -2.22 -0.15
N SER A 170 41.40 -0.94 0.04
CA SER A 170 41.88 -0.13 1.17
C SER A 170 40.96 1.08 1.42
N GLU A 171 41.24 1.84 2.47
CA GLU A 171 40.56 3.12 2.73
C GLU A 171 40.84 4.21 1.70
N THR A 172 41.95 4.09 0.97
CA THR A 172 42.30 4.95 -0.18
C THR A 172 41.82 4.38 -1.52
N ALA A 173 41.26 3.18 -1.52
CA ALA A 173 40.74 2.46 -2.67
C ALA A 173 39.37 1.84 -2.35
N ARG A 174 38.44 2.71 -1.92
CA ARG A 174 37.03 2.40 -1.70
C ARG A 174 36.30 2.16 -3.04
N MET A 175 35.32 1.27 -3.05
CA MET A 175 34.42 1.03 -4.19
C MET A 175 33.34 2.11 -4.30
N VAL A 176 32.87 2.41 -5.51
CA VAL A 176 31.73 3.30 -5.76
C VAL A 176 30.64 2.68 -6.62
N GLY A 177 29.39 3.13 -6.42
CA GLY A 177 28.26 2.82 -7.28
C GLY A 177 27.70 1.40 -7.17
N LEU A 178 28.03 0.66 -6.11
CA LEU A 178 27.46 -0.68 -5.85
C LEU A 178 25.93 -0.61 -5.78
N LYS A 179 25.24 -1.55 -6.45
CA LYS A 179 23.80 -1.74 -6.32
C LYS A 179 23.51 -3.23 -6.08
N ALA A 180 22.71 -3.54 -5.07
CA ALA A 180 22.22 -4.89 -4.83
C ALA A 180 20.74 -4.81 -4.48
N ARG A 181 19.87 -5.49 -5.24
CA ARG A 181 18.43 -5.31 -5.09
C ARG A 181 17.54 -6.47 -5.46
N ASN A 182 16.36 -6.51 -4.84
CA ASN A 182 15.36 -7.55 -5.00
C ASN A 182 15.91 -8.95 -4.62
N LEU A 183 16.65 -9.03 -3.51
CA LEU A 183 17.37 -10.22 -3.06
C LEU A 183 16.77 -10.78 -1.77
N LYS A 184 16.58 -12.10 -1.68
CA LYS A 184 16.39 -12.79 -0.39
C LYS A 184 17.73 -13.34 0.10
N LEU A 185 18.03 -13.16 1.39
CA LEU A 185 19.14 -13.81 2.05
C LEU A 185 18.60 -14.59 3.25
N TYR A 186 18.90 -15.89 3.30
CA TYR A 186 18.22 -16.83 4.20
C TYR A 186 19.17 -17.95 4.64
N ASN A 187 19.20 -18.26 5.94
CA ASN A 187 19.92 -19.44 6.46
C ASN A 187 21.43 -19.44 6.10
N ASN A 188 22.08 -18.28 6.06
CA ASN A 188 23.52 -18.12 5.89
C ASN A 188 24.19 -17.80 7.23
N LEU A 189 25.35 -18.39 7.50
CA LEU A 189 26.14 -18.10 8.70
C LEU A 189 26.82 -16.73 8.62
N TYR A 190 27.22 -16.21 9.79
CA TYR A 190 27.74 -14.86 10.00
C TYR A 190 26.74 -13.80 9.52
N PHE A 191 27.21 -12.66 9.04
CA PHE A 191 26.34 -11.63 8.49
C PHE A 191 25.86 -12.02 7.09
N ASN A 192 24.53 -12.05 6.92
CA ASN A 192 23.90 -12.33 5.63
C ASN A 192 24.35 -11.33 4.56
N VAL A 193 24.45 -10.04 4.89
CA VAL A 193 25.07 -9.01 4.05
C VAL A 193 26.18 -8.28 4.80
N TYR A 194 27.33 -8.08 4.16
CA TYR A 194 28.50 -7.43 4.77
C TYR A 194 29.17 -6.45 3.80
N LEU A 195 29.06 -5.14 4.06
CA LEU A 195 29.64 -4.08 3.25
C LEU A 195 30.82 -3.40 3.97
N GLN A 196 31.89 -3.10 3.23
CA GLN A 196 33.04 -2.34 3.73
C GLN A 196 33.64 -1.48 2.62
N ARG A 197 34.34 -0.39 2.97
CA ARG A 197 35.15 0.42 2.04
C ARG A 197 34.36 0.80 0.78
N GLN A 198 33.12 1.22 0.97
CA GLN A 198 32.28 1.79 -0.08
C GLN A 198 32.28 3.32 0.08
N ASP A 199 32.26 4.08 -1.01
CA ASP A 199 32.02 5.53 -1.01
C ASP A 199 30.76 5.94 -1.79
N SER A 200 30.03 4.96 -2.33
CA SER A 200 28.59 5.05 -2.60
C SER A 200 27.99 3.67 -2.85
N PHE A 201 26.80 3.41 -2.31
CA PHE A 201 26.08 2.15 -2.51
C PHE A 201 24.55 2.31 -2.36
N LEU A 202 23.80 1.41 -3.01
CA LEU A 202 22.36 1.25 -2.85
C LEU A 202 22.01 -0.22 -2.58
N LEU A 203 21.34 -0.46 -1.45
CA LEU A 203 20.62 -1.69 -1.16
C LEU A 203 19.11 -1.41 -1.28
N GLU A 204 18.37 -2.17 -2.08
CA GLU A 204 16.96 -1.88 -2.40
C GLU A 204 16.12 -3.16 -2.41
N ASN A 205 15.04 -3.23 -1.62
CA ASN A 205 14.16 -4.40 -1.50
C ASN A 205 14.94 -5.70 -1.14
N LEU A 206 15.73 -5.69 -0.05
CA LEU A 206 16.36 -6.91 0.48
C LEU A 206 15.48 -7.55 1.56
N ASP A 207 15.38 -8.88 1.52
CA ASP A 207 14.60 -9.71 2.45
C ASP A 207 15.55 -10.62 3.24
N ILE A 208 16.03 -10.14 4.40
CA ILE A 208 17.10 -10.78 5.18
C ILE A 208 16.52 -11.54 6.37
N ASP A 209 16.68 -12.86 6.38
CA ASP A 209 16.05 -13.78 7.32
C ASP A 209 17.10 -14.68 7.98
N GLY A 210 17.39 -14.43 9.26
CA GLY A 210 18.36 -15.19 10.05
C GLY A 210 17.97 -16.65 10.29
N ASN A 211 16.74 -17.04 9.94
CA ASN A 211 16.19 -18.40 10.08
C ASN A 211 16.29 -18.99 11.50
N LYS A 212 16.48 -18.15 12.53
CA LYS A 212 16.69 -18.55 13.92
C LYS A 212 17.86 -19.52 14.11
N GLN A 213 19.00 -19.19 13.48
CA GLN A 213 20.24 -19.94 13.59
C GLN A 213 21.01 -19.65 14.88
N ASP A 214 21.82 -20.64 15.29
CA ASP A 214 22.67 -20.65 16.49
C ASP A 214 23.37 -19.31 16.73
N SER A 215 23.19 -18.82 17.94
CA SER A 215 22.98 -17.40 18.18
C SER A 215 24.21 -16.50 18.15
N ASP A 216 25.43 -17.04 18.14
CA ASP A 216 26.65 -16.23 18.00
C ASP A 216 27.09 -15.99 16.55
N LEU A 217 26.37 -16.54 15.56
CA LEU A 217 26.78 -16.55 14.15
C LEU A 217 25.64 -16.23 13.16
N SER A 218 24.59 -15.48 13.55
CA SER A 218 23.39 -15.26 12.71
C SER A 218 23.00 -13.79 12.57
N GLY A 219 23.79 -13.03 11.79
CA GLY A 219 23.64 -11.58 11.64
C GLY A 219 22.91 -11.14 10.37
N GLY A 220 22.27 -9.97 10.42
CA GLY A 220 21.54 -9.39 9.29
C GLY A 220 22.42 -8.68 8.27
N LEU A 221 22.32 -7.35 8.23
CA LEU A 221 23.13 -6.48 7.37
C LEU A 221 24.13 -5.70 8.22
N GLN A 222 25.43 -5.90 7.97
CA GLN A 222 26.51 -5.09 8.52
C GLN A 222 27.06 -4.11 7.46
N ILE A 223 27.23 -2.84 7.85
CA ILE A 223 27.82 -1.76 7.05
C ILE A 223 29.01 -1.16 7.83
N GLY A 224 30.23 -1.40 7.33
CA GLY A 224 31.49 -1.11 8.01
C GLY A 224 31.87 -2.14 9.08
N ASP A 225 33.09 -2.05 9.59
CA ASP A 225 33.53 -2.75 10.81
C ASP A 225 34.35 -1.83 11.73
N ASN A 226 34.89 -2.41 12.81
CA ASN A 226 35.71 -1.74 13.83
C ASN A 226 36.97 -1.03 13.29
N THR A 227 37.31 -1.18 12.00
CA THR A 227 38.45 -0.52 11.34
C THR A 227 38.03 0.21 10.06
N TYR A 228 37.12 -0.35 9.24
CA TYR A 228 36.88 0.03 7.86
C TYR A 228 35.46 0.54 7.62
N GLY A 229 35.33 1.80 7.21
CA GLY A 229 34.04 2.47 7.05
C GLY A 229 33.40 2.34 5.66
N CYS A 230 32.15 2.78 5.55
CA CYS A 230 31.47 3.09 4.28
C CYS A 230 30.98 4.54 4.27
N SER A 231 30.70 5.09 3.09
CA SER A 231 30.13 6.44 2.93
C SER A 231 29.08 6.53 1.82
N ASN A 232 28.19 7.52 1.96
CA ASN A 232 27.19 7.95 0.97
C ASN A 232 26.26 6.81 0.52
N GLY A 233 25.73 6.08 1.50
CA GLY A 233 24.93 4.87 1.31
C GLY A 233 23.42 5.09 1.41
N ARG A 234 22.66 4.27 0.69
CA ARG A 234 21.20 4.16 0.87
C ARG A 234 20.77 2.70 1.03
N VAL A 235 19.88 2.46 1.99
CA VAL A 235 19.25 1.16 2.26
C VAL A 235 17.74 1.39 2.25
N VAL A 236 17.03 0.80 1.28
CA VAL A 236 15.67 1.22 0.91
C VAL A 236 14.72 0.02 0.88
N ASN A 237 13.62 0.09 1.63
CA ASN A 237 12.59 -0.96 1.76
C ASN A 237 13.13 -2.33 2.24
N CYS A 238 14.28 -2.37 2.93
CA CYS A 238 14.90 -3.62 3.34
C CYS A 238 14.29 -4.16 4.65
N LYS A 239 14.18 -5.48 4.76
CA LYS A 239 13.69 -6.22 5.94
C LYS A 239 14.86 -7.00 6.55
N SER A 240 14.99 -7.03 7.88
CA SER A 240 15.99 -7.86 8.57
C SER A 240 15.45 -8.44 9.87
N TYR A 241 15.33 -9.77 9.93
CA TYR A 241 14.54 -10.44 10.95
C TYR A 241 14.98 -11.89 11.25
N ASN A 242 14.50 -12.46 12.37
CA ASN A 242 14.78 -13.82 12.85
C ASN A 242 16.27 -14.10 13.15
N HIS A 243 17.04 -13.11 13.60
CA HIS A 243 18.44 -13.27 14.03
C HIS A 243 18.52 -13.77 15.49
N GLY A 244 19.33 -14.80 15.75
CA GLY A 244 19.42 -15.51 17.04
C GLY A 244 18.38 -16.64 17.26
N ASP A 245 18.63 -17.51 18.24
CA ASP A 245 17.87 -18.76 18.49
C ASP A 245 16.46 -18.52 19.08
N THR A 246 16.34 -17.56 20.00
CA THR A 246 15.12 -17.19 20.71
C THR A 246 14.65 -15.75 20.42
N PRO A 247 14.29 -15.41 19.16
CA PRO A 247 13.82 -14.08 18.75
C PRO A 247 12.90 -13.35 19.74
N GLY A 248 13.35 -12.19 20.22
CA GLY A 248 12.65 -11.36 21.21
C GLY A 248 12.99 -11.66 22.68
N SER A 249 13.79 -12.68 22.98
CA SER A 249 14.28 -13.01 24.33
C SER A 249 15.53 -12.22 24.71
N GLN A 250 15.56 -11.66 25.93
CA GLN A 250 16.68 -10.88 26.46
C GLN A 250 17.76 -11.75 27.13
N THR A 251 18.38 -12.66 26.38
CA THR A 251 19.39 -13.58 26.92
C THR A 251 20.78 -13.34 26.34
N GLY A 252 21.43 -12.26 26.80
CA GLY A 252 22.88 -12.05 26.67
C GLY A 252 23.40 -11.82 25.24
N GLY A 253 22.61 -11.13 24.40
CA GLY A 253 22.89 -11.01 22.97
C GLY A 253 24.24 -10.37 22.62
N THR A 254 24.97 -11.04 21.72
CA THR A 254 26.18 -10.56 21.06
C THR A 254 25.86 -9.73 19.80
N ASP A 255 26.81 -8.89 19.34
CA ASP A 255 26.69 -8.07 18.12
C ASP A 255 26.25 -8.87 16.88
N ALA A 256 26.55 -10.16 16.85
CA ALA A 256 26.21 -11.10 15.80
C ALA A 256 24.69 -11.34 15.61
N ARG A 257 23.82 -10.78 16.46
CA ARG A 257 22.35 -10.99 16.48
C ARG A 257 21.54 -9.77 15.99
N ILE A 258 22.22 -8.75 15.46
CA ILE A 258 21.62 -7.45 15.08
C ILE A 258 20.97 -7.50 13.70
N GLY A 259 19.80 -6.87 13.55
CA GLY A 259 19.07 -6.74 12.29
C GLY A 259 19.81 -5.88 11.25
N PHE A 260 20.09 -4.63 11.61
CA PHE A 260 20.89 -3.70 10.82
C PHE A 260 21.99 -3.09 11.69
N TRP A 261 23.24 -3.49 11.46
CA TRP A 261 24.41 -2.97 12.16
C TRP A 261 25.19 -2.01 11.26
N LEU A 262 25.50 -0.82 11.74
CA LEU A 262 26.35 0.14 11.08
C LEU A 262 27.49 0.57 12.01
N THR A 263 28.73 0.41 11.56
CA THR A 263 29.90 0.88 12.29
C THR A 263 30.77 1.78 11.43
N ASN A 264 31.36 2.82 12.04
CA ASN A 264 32.42 3.64 11.45
C ASN A 264 32.11 4.21 10.05
N SER A 265 30.83 4.48 9.74
CA SER A 265 30.35 4.80 8.38
C SER A 265 29.55 6.11 8.35
N SER A 266 29.55 6.87 7.25
CA SER A 266 28.97 8.23 7.22
C SER A 266 28.03 8.51 6.03
N ASN A 267 27.12 9.47 6.19
CA ASN A 267 26.10 9.81 5.18
C ASN A 267 25.28 8.58 4.70
N VAL A 268 24.88 7.69 5.62
CA VAL A 268 24.07 6.50 5.30
C VAL A 268 22.62 6.73 5.70
N THR A 269 21.69 6.53 4.75
CA THR A 269 20.25 6.71 4.96
C THR A 269 19.53 5.37 4.83
N TYR A 270 18.83 4.96 5.89
CA TYR A 270 17.85 3.88 5.87
C TYR A 270 16.46 4.49 5.59
N GLU A 271 15.73 3.96 4.62
CA GLU A 271 14.44 4.47 4.15
C GLU A 271 13.42 3.32 4.10
N ASN A 272 12.31 3.45 4.82
CA ASN A 272 11.24 2.44 4.92
C ASN A 272 11.74 1.03 5.35
N CYS A 273 12.87 0.94 6.05
CA CYS A 273 13.45 -0.34 6.47
C CYS A 273 12.74 -0.88 7.72
N VAL A 274 12.67 -2.21 7.84
CA VAL A 274 11.92 -2.89 8.91
C VAL A 274 12.78 -3.95 9.60
N ALA A 275 12.97 -3.83 10.91
CA ALA A 275 13.75 -4.75 11.72
C ALA A 275 12.89 -5.40 12.80
N TYR A 276 12.78 -6.73 12.81
CA TYR A 276 11.87 -7.39 13.76
C TYR A 276 12.28 -8.81 14.14
N ASN A 277 11.78 -9.30 15.28
CA ASN A 277 12.08 -10.66 15.76
C ASN A 277 13.59 -10.94 15.81
N ASN A 278 14.39 -10.05 16.39
CA ASN A 278 15.83 -10.26 16.56
C ASN A 278 16.17 -10.41 18.05
N GLU A 279 17.10 -11.29 18.40
CA GLU A 279 17.67 -11.34 19.75
C GLU A 279 18.52 -10.11 20.07
N GLY A 280 19.17 -9.52 19.07
CA GLY A 280 19.90 -8.26 19.21
C GLY A 280 19.00 -7.03 19.03
N ASN A 281 19.64 -5.91 18.70
CA ASN A 281 18.97 -4.67 18.35
C ASN A 281 18.38 -4.74 16.94
N GLY A 282 17.25 -4.08 16.70
CA GLY A 282 16.63 -3.99 15.37
C GLY A 282 17.52 -3.19 14.41
N PHE A 283 17.86 -1.97 14.81
CA PHE A 283 18.91 -1.15 14.21
C PHE A 283 19.93 -0.77 15.27
N ASP A 284 21.21 -0.83 14.93
CA ASP A 284 22.29 -0.35 15.77
C ASP A 284 23.32 0.40 14.92
N ALA A 285 23.67 1.61 15.30
CA ALA A 285 24.67 2.40 14.61
C ALA A 285 25.63 3.07 15.56
N GLY A 286 26.93 2.99 15.25
CA GLY A 286 27.91 3.55 16.16
C GLY A 286 29.35 3.54 15.69
N VAL A 287 30.21 3.82 16.65
CA VAL A 287 31.67 3.78 16.51
C VAL A 287 32.20 2.72 17.48
N VAL A 288 33.06 1.83 16.97
CA VAL A 288 33.58 0.67 17.70
C VAL A 288 35.05 0.47 17.31
N GLY A 289 35.91 0.12 18.27
CA GLY A 289 37.34 -0.12 18.08
C GLY A 289 38.23 1.06 18.50
N SER A 290 39.49 1.07 18.06
CA SER A 290 40.37 2.25 18.20
C SER A 290 41.67 2.10 17.38
N PRO A 291 42.10 3.09 16.56
CA PRO A 291 41.31 4.17 15.98
C PRO A 291 40.60 3.70 14.68
N PRO A 292 39.46 4.29 14.28
CA PRO A 292 38.73 3.89 13.09
C PRO A 292 39.23 4.65 11.85
N SER A 293 38.91 4.16 10.67
CA SER A 293 39.12 4.91 9.41
C SER A 293 38.12 6.06 9.20
N ALA A 294 36.93 5.98 9.79
CA ALA A 294 35.89 6.99 9.69
C ALA A 294 34.96 6.98 10.93
N ILE A 295 34.35 8.12 11.21
CA ILE A 295 33.44 8.37 12.33
C ILE A 295 31.99 8.16 11.86
N ALA A 296 31.15 7.54 12.67
CA ALA A 296 29.75 7.33 12.33
C ALA A 296 28.94 8.64 12.39
N ASN A 297 28.62 9.23 11.23
CA ASN A 297 28.04 10.57 11.19
C ASN A 297 27.02 10.75 10.06
N ASN A 298 26.00 11.58 10.30
CA ASN A 298 24.90 11.84 9.38
C ASN A 298 24.19 10.53 8.97
N ILE A 299 23.89 9.71 9.99
CA ILE A 299 23.14 8.46 9.86
C ILE A 299 21.66 8.81 9.98
N LYS A 300 20.84 8.31 9.06
CA LYS A 300 19.41 8.62 9.03
C LYS A 300 18.54 7.36 9.02
N TYR A 301 17.43 7.42 9.72
CA TYR A 301 16.34 6.44 9.71
C TYR A 301 15.06 7.18 9.36
N VAL A 302 14.59 7.00 8.13
CA VAL A 302 13.41 7.67 7.57
C VAL A 302 12.30 6.65 7.38
N ASN A 303 11.15 6.88 8.02
CA ASN A 303 9.97 6.01 7.99
C ASN A 303 10.21 4.56 8.48
N CYS A 304 11.33 4.27 9.13
CA CYS A 304 11.74 2.92 9.52
C CYS A 304 10.90 2.36 10.69
N GLU A 305 10.87 1.04 10.83
CA GLU A 305 10.15 0.34 11.91
C GLU A 305 11.02 -0.70 12.61
N ALA A 306 11.04 -0.69 13.94
CA ALA A 306 11.74 -1.67 14.75
C ALA A 306 10.80 -2.31 15.79
N TYR A 307 10.48 -3.60 15.67
CA TYR A 307 9.54 -4.25 16.58
C TYR A 307 9.85 -5.69 17.02
N ASN A 308 9.50 -6.03 18.26
CA ASN A 308 9.75 -7.36 18.85
C ASN A 308 11.23 -7.81 18.77
N ASN A 309 12.16 -6.86 18.90
CA ASN A 309 13.60 -7.09 19.09
C ASN A 309 13.96 -6.97 20.58
N SER A 310 15.23 -7.15 20.97
CA SER A 310 15.68 -6.73 22.31
C SER A 310 15.53 -5.22 22.50
N ASN A 311 16.04 -4.41 21.57
CA ASN A 311 15.79 -2.97 21.51
C ASN A 311 15.51 -2.52 20.07
N GLY A 312 14.79 -1.42 19.90
CA GLY A 312 14.37 -0.94 18.58
C GLY A 312 15.51 -0.34 17.77
N PHE A 313 15.96 0.84 18.18
CA PHE A 313 17.05 1.60 17.56
C PHE A 313 18.14 1.92 18.59
N SER A 314 19.41 1.79 18.21
CA SER A 314 20.57 2.16 19.04
C SER A 314 21.48 3.18 18.35
N SER A 315 22.10 4.05 19.14
CA SER A 315 23.15 5.00 18.77
C SER A 315 24.25 4.99 19.85
N ASN A 316 25.48 4.56 19.52
CA ASN A 316 26.59 4.47 20.50
C ASN A 316 27.95 4.94 19.95
N LEU A 317 28.80 5.54 20.78
CA LEU A 317 30.20 5.85 20.46
C LEU A 317 31.16 5.24 21.49
N ASP A 318 31.52 3.98 21.30
CA ASP A 318 32.56 3.38 22.14
C ASP A 318 33.94 3.96 21.78
N ASP A 319 34.67 4.31 22.84
CA ASP A 319 36.06 4.79 22.95
C ASP A 319 36.63 5.90 22.02
N ILE A 320 35.90 6.45 21.03
CA ILE A 320 36.50 7.34 20.00
C ILE A 320 35.85 8.75 19.88
N PRO A 321 36.66 9.84 19.81
CA PRO A 321 36.18 11.20 19.52
C PRO A 321 35.67 11.42 18.08
N GLY A 322 34.51 12.06 17.92
CA GLY A 322 33.98 12.48 16.62
C GLY A 322 32.58 13.10 16.67
N THR A 323 32.18 13.90 15.67
CA THR A 323 30.81 14.44 15.56
C THR A 323 29.89 13.42 14.89
N THR A 324 28.75 13.11 15.52
CA THR A 324 27.91 11.95 15.14
C THR A 324 26.42 12.27 15.19
N GLY A 325 25.91 12.85 14.10
CA GLY A 325 24.47 13.12 13.95
C GLY A 325 23.67 11.88 13.54
N PHE A 326 22.81 11.39 14.43
CA PHE A 326 21.84 10.31 14.20
C PHE A 326 20.42 10.88 14.10
N TRP A 327 19.78 10.74 12.94
CA TRP A 327 18.48 11.34 12.65
C TRP A 327 17.40 10.27 12.55
N TYR A 328 16.35 10.38 13.35
CA TYR A 328 15.18 9.51 13.34
C TYR A 328 13.97 10.33 12.91
N VAL A 329 13.38 10.01 11.76
CA VAL A 329 12.33 10.79 11.11
C VAL A 329 11.15 9.89 10.77
N ASN A 330 9.95 10.24 11.24
CA ASN A 330 8.70 9.47 11.08
C ASN A 330 8.83 7.96 11.44
N SER A 331 9.80 7.57 12.27
CA SER A 331 10.13 6.18 12.53
C SER A 331 9.37 5.64 13.75
N ILE A 332 9.14 4.33 13.79
CA ILE A 332 8.32 3.67 14.83
C ILE A 332 9.11 2.58 15.53
N ALA A 333 9.20 2.66 16.85
CA ALA A 333 9.53 1.51 17.69
C ALA A 333 8.24 0.99 18.34
N ARG A 334 8.04 -0.33 18.37
CA ARG A 334 6.95 -0.95 19.14
C ARG A 334 7.28 -2.35 19.61
N ASP A 335 6.75 -2.79 20.74
CA ASP A 335 6.83 -4.19 21.20
C ASP A 335 8.25 -4.79 21.43
N ASN A 336 9.33 -4.00 21.30
CA ASN A 336 10.68 -4.42 21.69
C ASN A 336 10.76 -4.58 23.21
N SER A 337 11.44 -5.62 23.70
CA SER A 337 11.39 -6.02 25.11
C SER A 337 12.10 -5.06 26.05
N GLY A 338 13.12 -4.33 25.58
CA GLY A 338 13.89 -3.34 26.34
C GLY A 338 13.42 -1.93 26.02
N ALA A 339 14.21 -1.20 25.24
CA ALA A 339 13.95 0.17 24.84
C ALA A 339 13.45 0.31 23.39
N GLY A 340 12.62 1.32 23.13
CA GLY A 340 12.31 1.77 21.77
C GLY A 340 13.52 2.40 21.08
N TRP A 341 14.20 3.31 21.79
CA TRP A 341 15.47 3.93 21.41
C TRP A 341 16.50 3.80 22.54
N MET A 342 17.77 3.56 22.20
CA MET A 342 18.92 3.60 23.10
C MET A 342 19.95 4.60 22.61
N ILE A 343 20.30 5.59 23.44
CA ILE A 343 21.33 6.59 23.12
C ILE A 343 22.47 6.48 24.15
N TYR A 344 23.70 6.27 23.69
CA TYR A 344 24.87 6.05 24.54
C TYR A 344 26.00 7.05 24.24
N ASN A 345 26.80 7.35 25.28
CA ASN A 345 28.21 7.76 25.18
C ASN A 345 28.52 8.88 24.17
N GLY A 346 27.95 10.08 24.32
CA GLY A 346 28.34 11.24 23.51
C GLY A 346 27.77 11.26 22.09
N ALA A 347 26.84 10.38 21.74
CA ALA A 347 26.07 10.42 20.49
C ALA A 347 25.14 11.67 20.42
N ALA A 348 24.89 12.19 19.22
CA ALA A 348 23.92 13.27 19.00
C ALA A 348 22.69 12.74 18.23
N ALA A 349 21.61 12.44 18.95
CA ALA A 349 20.39 11.86 18.43
C ALA A 349 19.25 12.88 18.29
N TYR A 350 18.53 12.81 17.17
CA TYR A 350 17.46 13.74 16.81
C TYR A 350 16.19 12.93 16.47
N LEU A 351 15.20 12.93 17.36
CA LEU A 351 13.95 12.16 17.21
C LEU A 351 12.82 13.09 16.79
N TYR A 352 12.43 13.03 15.52
CA TYR A 352 11.43 13.90 14.93
C TYR A 352 10.26 13.11 14.35
N ASN A 353 9.04 13.54 14.68
CA ASN A 353 7.79 12.94 14.19
C ASN A 353 7.68 11.42 14.49
N CYS A 354 8.36 10.89 15.51
CA CYS A 354 8.45 9.43 15.73
C CYS A 354 7.29 8.88 16.60
N LEU A 355 7.22 7.56 16.77
CA LEU A 355 6.32 6.89 17.72
C LEU A 355 7.05 5.75 18.47
N THR A 356 6.84 5.65 19.79
CA THR A 356 7.38 4.58 20.66
C THR A 356 6.27 3.96 21.51
N THR A 357 6.19 2.63 21.64
CA THR A 357 5.12 1.97 22.43
C THR A 357 5.35 0.51 22.81
N GLY A 358 4.83 0.06 23.97
CA GLY A 358 4.88 -1.35 24.38
C GLY A 358 6.29 -1.83 24.72
N HIS A 359 7.03 -1.02 25.48
CA HIS A 359 8.41 -1.21 25.89
C HIS A 359 8.55 -1.03 27.42
N VAL A 360 9.68 -1.45 27.99
CA VAL A 360 10.08 -1.01 29.35
C VAL A 360 10.49 0.47 29.34
N TRP A 361 11.19 0.89 28.28
CA TRP A 361 11.61 2.27 28.06
C TRP A 361 11.15 2.77 26.68
N GLY A 362 10.43 3.90 26.62
CA GLY A 362 10.17 4.56 25.33
C GLY A 362 11.48 5.02 24.67
N MET A 363 12.39 5.57 25.47
CA MET A 363 13.79 5.80 25.18
C MET A 363 14.65 5.60 26.45
N TYR A 364 15.81 4.96 26.30
CA TYR A 364 16.87 4.86 27.31
C TYR A 364 18.07 5.72 26.87
N VAL A 365 18.62 6.52 27.78
CA VAL A 365 19.77 7.39 27.54
C VAL A 365 20.84 7.12 28.60
N ASP A 366 22.08 6.95 28.16
CA ASP A 366 23.23 6.72 29.02
C ASP A 366 24.35 7.72 28.72
N ALA A 367 24.54 8.69 29.61
CA ALA A 367 25.39 9.86 29.38
C ALA A 367 26.42 10.09 30.51
N PRO A 368 27.38 9.17 30.69
CA PRO A 368 28.52 9.38 31.58
C PRO A 368 29.41 10.53 31.11
N ALA A 369 30.24 11.06 32.02
CA ALA A 369 31.29 12.03 31.67
C ALA A 369 32.27 11.39 30.68
N TYR A 370 32.32 11.90 29.45
CA TYR A 370 32.88 11.14 28.32
C TYR A 370 33.69 12.01 27.36
N GLN A 371 35.02 11.93 27.48
CA GLN A 371 36.00 12.57 26.60
C GLN A 371 35.82 14.10 26.42
N ASN A 372 35.14 14.78 27.36
CA ASN A 372 34.68 16.17 27.27
C ASN A 372 33.69 16.42 26.12
N ARG A 373 32.74 15.51 25.88
CA ARG A 373 31.75 15.62 24.80
C ARG A 373 30.33 15.31 25.28
N ASN A 374 29.44 16.25 25.05
CA ASN A 374 28.03 16.12 25.38
C ASN A 374 27.35 15.07 24.47
N THR A 375 26.69 14.10 25.10
CA THR A 375 25.56 13.37 24.53
C THR A 375 24.46 14.38 24.24
N VAL A 376 23.88 14.37 23.04
CA VAL A 376 22.81 15.31 22.66
C VAL A 376 21.58 14.53 22.28
N VAL A 377 20.42 14.93 22.80
CA VAL A 377 19.14 14.33 22.45
C VAL A 377 18.12 15.45 22.22
N ASP A 378 17.62 15.57 20.99
CA ASP A 378 16.60 16.55 20.61
C ASP A 378 15.35 15.87 20.08
N ILE A 379 14.25 15.98 20.82
CA ILE A 379 12.99 15.26 20.58
C ILE A 379 11.89 16.26 20.24
N LYS A 380 11.28 16.12 19.06
CA LYS A 380 10.15 16.97 18.64
C LYS A 380 9.07 16.18 17.93
N ASN A 381 7.82 16.62 18.06
CA ASN A 381 6.65 16.06 17.37
C ASN A 381 6.46 14.54 17.56
N THR A 382 7.05 13.94 18.61
CA THR A 382 7.15 12.48 18.79
C THR A 382 6.14 11.98 19.81
N ILE A 383 5.57 10.80 19.57
CA ILE A 383 4.54 10.17 20.40
C ILE A 383 5.16 9.08 21.29
N PHE A 384 4.95 9.19 22.60
CA PHE A 384 5.16 8.15 23.60
C PHE A 384 3.78 7.62 24.01
N TYR A 385 3.43 6.41 23.54
CA TYR A 385 2.11 5.78 23.68
C TYR A 385 2.20 4.52 24.55
N LYS A 386 1.32 4.34 25.55
CA LYS A 386 1.46 3.31 26.58
C LYS A 386 0.55 2.10 26.35
N ASN A 387 0.89 1.32 25.33
CA ASN A 387 0.27 0.00 25.13
C ASN A 387 0.73 -0.99 26.23
N SER A 388 -0.23 -1.68 26.85
CA SER A 388 -0.16 -2.21 28.22
C SER A 388 0.54 -3.58 28.40
N LYS A 389 1.59 -3.87 27.61
CA LYS A 389 2.29 -5.17 27.64
C LYS A 389 3.11 -5.46 28.91
N SER A 390 3.67 -4.43 29.54
CA SER A 390 4.57 -4.57 30.70
C SER A 390 3.87 -4.15 31.99
N SER A 391 3.57 -5.13 32.85
CA SER A 391 3.09 -4.90 34.22
C SER A 391 4.25 -4.50 35.14
N GLY A 392 4.76 -3.28 34.95
CA GLY A 392 5.94 -2.75 35.63
C GLY A 392 6.12 -1.25 35.40
N ASN A 393 7.29 -0.73 35.74
CA ASN A 393 7.60 0.69 35.54
C ASN A 393 7.80 0.98 34.05
N ASN A 394 6.80 1.57 33.40
CA ASN A 394 6.86 1.95 31.98
C ASN A 394 7.21 3.43 31.86
N TRP A 395 8.50 3.70 31.70
CA TRP A 395 9.06 5.05 31.59
C TRP A 395 9.12 5.51 30.13
N ASP A 396 8.58 6.68 29.82
CA ASP A 396 8.64 7.23 28.46
C ASP A 396 10.09 7.55 28.08
N ILE A 397 10.81 8.22 28.98
CA ILE A 397 12.25 8.45 28.88
C ILE A 397 12.92 8.08 30.22
N TRP A 398 14.02 7.33 30.14
CA TRP A 398 14.89 7.02 31.28
C TRP A 398 16.32 7.47 30.99
N VAL A 399 16.93 8.19 31.92
CA VAL A 399 18.31 8.68 31.85
C VAL A 399 19.15 8.06 32.97
N HIS A 400 20.25 7.42 32.60
CA HIS A 400 21.20 6.79 33.52
C HIS A 400 22.57 7.43 33.32
N ARG A 401 23.10 8.09 34.36
CA ARG A 401 24.27 9.00 34.24
C ARG A 401 23.95 10.22 33.34
N ALA A 402 24.30 11.39 33.80
CA ALA A 402 23.82 12.67 33.24
C ALA A 402 24.88 13.77 33.37
N ASP A 403 26.15 13.37 33.21
CA ASP A 403 27.26 14.28 33.46
C ASP A 403 27.45 15.21 32.26
N ASP A 404 27.51 14.62 31.06
CA ASP A 404 27.68 15.28 29.77
C ASP A 404 26.44 15.02 28.88
N LEU A 405 25.22 15.43 29.30
CA LEU A 405 24.00 15.34 28.46
C LEU A 405 23.50 16.75 28.06
N VAL A 406 22.85 16.85 26.91
CA VAL A 406 22.04 17.99 26.49
C VAL A 406 20.73 17.45 25.95
N LEU A 407 19.70 17.46 26.78
CA LEU A 407 18.35 17.01 26.42
C LEU A 407 17.48 18.21 26.04
N THR A 408 16.77 18.11 24.92
CA THR A 408 15.73 19.06 24.49
C THR A 408 14.49 18.28 24.10
N SER A 409 13.35 18.66 24.66
CA SER A 409 12.03 18.12 24.34
C SER A 409 11.06 19.29 24.14
N ASP A 410 10.26 19.26 23.07
CA ASP A 410 9.12 20.16 22.89
C ASP A 410 8.17 19.64 21.79
N TYR A 411 6.88 20.03 21.84
CA TYR A 411 5.84 19.59 20.90
C TYR A 411 5.63 18.06 20.81
N ASN A 412 6.03 17.29 21.82
CA ASN A 412 5.84 15.84 21.89
C ASN A 412 4.47 15.48 22.46
N HIS A 413 4.11 14.20 22.44
CA HIS A 413 2.95 13.67 23.16
C HIS A 413 3.38 12.56 24.12
N PHE A 414 2.95 12.66 25.38
CA PHE A 414 3.17 11.67 26.42
C PHE A 414 1.81 11.21 26.96
N GLU A 415 1.46 9.95 26.71
CA GLU A 415 0.28 9.32 27.30
C GLU A 415 0.58 8.91 28.76
N GLN A 416 -0.19 9.44 29.71
CA GLN A 416 0.03 9.19 31.13
C GLN A 416 -0.64 7.91 31.59
N GLY A 417 0.15 7.04 32.23
CA GLY A 417 -0.34 6.01 33.15
C GLY A 417 -0.23 6.47 34.60
N ASP A 418 -0.41 5.53 35.55
CA ASP A 418 -0.41 5.81 37.00
C ASP A 418 0.81 6.64 37.48
N GLN A 419 1.99 6.38 36.93
CA GLN A 419 3.20 7.15 37.22
C GLN A 419 3.27 8.40 36.32
N ASN A 420 3.11 9.57 36.95
CA ASN A 420 2.98 10.88 36.31
C ASN A 420 4.35 11.47 35.87
N VAL A 421 5.24 10.65 35.29
CA VAL A 421 6.66 11.00 35.07
C VAL A 421 7.07 10.65 33.63
N CYS A 422 7.36 11.67 32.82
CA CYS A 422 7.69 11.52 31.40
C CYS A 422 9.20 11.33 31.15
N ILE A 423 10.06 11.84 32.04
CA ILE A 423 11.52 11.65 32.03
C ILE A 423 11.92 11.24 33.44
N THR A 424 12.69 10.17 33.60
CA THR A 424 13.14 9.65 34.91
C THR A 424 14.67 9.52 34.96
N TRP A 425 15.29 9.76 36.11
CA TRP A 425 16.76 9.90 36.22
C TRP A 425 17.35 9.01 37.31
N ASN A 426 18.46 8.35 36.98
CA ASN A 426 19.28 7.55 37.89
C ASN A 426 20.65 8.23 38.09
N GLY A 427 20.71 9.18 39.01
CA GLY A 427 21.89 9.97 39.35
C GLY A 427 21.54 11.33 39.96
N ALA A 428 22.55 12.09 40.40
CA ALA A 428 22.37 13.49 40.76
C ALA A 428 22.35 14.35 39.50
N ALA A 429 21.22 15.00 39.20
CA ALA A 429 21.10 15.87 38.04
C ALA A 429 22.02 17.10 38.18
N GLN A 430 22.84 17.38 37.17
CA GLN A 430 23.71 18.56 37.19
C GLN A 430 22.93 19.85 36.90
N SER A 431 23.38 20.97 37.49
CA SER A 431 22.71 22.27 37.41
C SER A 431 22.99 22.99 36.09
N GLY A 432 22.36 22.55 35.00
CA GLY A 432 22.33 23.31 33.75
C GLY A 432 21.70 22.55 32.57
N ILE A 433 20.51 22.98 32.13
CA ILE A 433 19.81 22.46 30.93
C ILE A 433 19.27 21.01 31.09
N TYR A 434 18.80 20.66 32.29
CA TYR A 434 17.90 19.51 32.52
C TYR A 434 16.71 19.94 33.37
N TYR A 435 15.54 19.32 33.14
CA TYR A 435 14.33 19.58 33.90
C TYR A 435 13.60 18.26 34.24
N TYR A 436 13.39 17.97 35.55
CA TYR A 436 12.82 16.74 36.09
C TYR A 436 11.96 16.97 37.37
N TYR A 437 10.97 16.10 37.58
CA TYR A 437 10.21 15.97 38.83
C TYR A 437 10.82 14.86 39.71
N ASN A 438 11.45 15.22 40.83
CA ASN A 438 12.13 14.26 41.69
C ASN A 438 11.15 13.33 42.44
N SER A 439 11.35 12.01 42.33
CA SER A 439 10.51 10.99 42.96
C SER A 439 10.71 10.83 44.48
N THR A 440 11.71 11.51 45.09
CA THR A 440 11.87 11.54 46.56
C THR A 440 11.13 12.70 47.24
N ASP A 441 10.51 13.61 46.49
CA ASP A 441 9.86 14.78 47.08
C ASP A 441 8.51 14.42 47.72
N ALA A 442 8.24 14.99 48.89
CA ALA A 442 7.15 14.55 49.77
C ALA A 442 5.75 14.72 49.14
N PRO A 443 4.79 13.82 49.44
CA PRO A 443 3.42 13.89 48.90
C PRO A 443 2.70 15.16 49.39
N GLY A 444 2.72 16.19 48.56
CA GLY A 444 2.21 17.53 48.88
C GLY A 444 2.76 18.65 48.00
N SER A 445 3.88 18.45 47.29
CA SER A 445 4.36 19.40 46.28
C SER A 445 3.38 19.52 45.10
N THR A 446 3.01 20.75 44.75
CA THR A 446 1.95 21.03 43.79
C THR A 446 2.42 20.86 42.35
N ARG A 447 2.09 19.70 41.75
CA ARG A 447 2.41 19.20 40.38
C ARG A 447 2.31 20.17 39.18
N ARG A 448 1.86 21.42 39.35
CA ARG A 448 1.68 22.41 38.26
C ARG A 448 2.82 23.43 38.12
N GLU A 449 3.49 23.78 39.21
CA GLU A 449 4.28 25.02 39.24
C GLU A 449 5.56 24.94 38.40
N TRP A 450 6.08 23.73 38.21
CA TRP A 450 7.39 23.51 37.61
C TRP A 450 7.41 23.50 36.06
N TYR A 451 6.25 23.40 35.40
CA TYR A 451 6.13 23.61 33.94
C TYR A 451 6.38 25.07 33.53
N VAL A 452 6.40 26.02 34.48
CA VAL A 452 6.33 27.46 34.21
C VAL A 452 7.71 28.14 34.20
N ASP A 453 8.61 27.75 35.12
CA ASP A 453 9.82 28.52 35.41
C ASP A 453 10.88 28.52 34.28
N HIS A 454 10.98 27.43 33.52
CA HIS A 454 12.14 27.20 32.63
C HIS A 454 11.82 27.02 31.13
N ARG A 455 10.54 26.93 30.74
CA ARG A 455 10.04 26.96 29.34
C ARG A 455 10.53 25.86 28.37
N GLN A 456 11.27 24.83 28.81
CA GLN A 456 11.44 23.61 28.02
C GLN A 456 10.17 22.74 28.10
N ASP A 457 9.92 21.92 27.08
CA ASP A 457 8.73 21.07 26.89
C ASP A 457 7.34 21.77 26.98
N ALA A 458 7.33 23.11 26.98
CA ALA A 458 6.17 23.93 27.27
C ALA A 458 5.01 23.85 26.25
N ARG A 459 5.19 23.12 25.13
CA ARG A 459 4.18 22.92 24.08
C ARG A 459 3.88 21.44 23.81
N SER A 460 4.48 20.53 24.58
CA SER A 460 4.14 19.11 24.57
C SER A 460 2.78 18.83 25.21
N LEU A 461 2.17 17.70 24.83
CA LEU A 461 0.84 17.29 25.27
C LEU A 461 0.92 16.09 26.20
N CYS A 462 0.48 16.26 27.43
CA CYS A 462 0.30 15.19 28.41
C CYS A 462 -1.19 14.87 28.54
N SER A 463 -1.60 13.61 28.32
CA SER A 463 -2.99 13.17 28.43
C SER A 463 -3.18 12.08 29.48
N VAL A 464 -4.27 12.15 30.24
CA VAL A 464 -4.75 11.06 31.10
C VAL A 464 -5.89 10.31 30.41
N ASP A 465 -5.99 9.00 30.68
CA ASP A 465 -7.16 8.14 30.40
C ASP A 465 -7.73 8.26 28.97
N ARG A 466 -6.86 8.17 27.96
CA ARG A 466 -7.26 8.22 26.53
C ARG A 466 -6.58 7.20 25.61
N GLU A 467 -6.24 6.05 26.17
CA GLU A 467 -5.97 4.83 25.39
C GLU A 467 -7.03 4.71 24.27
N TYR A 468 -6.60 4.44 23.03
CA TYR A 468 -7.44 4.33 21.82
C TYR A 468 -8.11 5.60 21.26
N ALA A 469 -8.01 6.79 21.87
CA ALA A 469 -8.71 7.99 21.35
C ALA A 469 -8.09 8.59 20.08
N TYR A 470 -6.77 8.45 19.92
CA TYR A 470 -5.97 9.17 18.91
C TYR A 470 -5.89 8.46 17.57
N PHE A 471 -5.91 7.13 17.58
CA PHE A 471 -5.55 6.29 16.45
C PHE A 471 -6.74 5.53 15.87
N VAL A 472 -6.67 5.21 14.57
CA VAL A 472 -7.72 4.44 13.87
C VAL A 472 -7.90 3.06 14.50
N ASP A 473 -6.80 2.35 14.76
CA ASP A 473 -6.79 1.13 15.57
C ASP A 473 -5.34 0.79 16.01
N PRO A 474 -4.91 1.16 17.22
CA PRO A 474 -3.56 0.84 17.69
C PRO A 474 -3.42 -0.63 18.16
N GLN A 475 -4.52 -1.39 18.30
CA GLN A 475 -4.46 -2.83 18.63
C GLN A 475 -4.01 -3.66 17.42
N THR A 476 -4.32 -3.21 16.20
CA THR A 476 -3.75 -3.74 14.95
C THR A 476 -2.54 -2.94 14.45
N TYR A 477 -1.90 -2.15 15.32
CA TYR A 477 -0.74 -1.29 15.04
C TYR A 477 -0.99 -0.19 13.98
N ASN A 478 -2.25 0.18 13.72
CA ASN A 478 -2.64 1.24 12.78
C ASN A 478 -2.69 2.62 13.47
N TYR A 479 -1.51 3.18 13.74
CA TYR A 479 -1.32 4.49 14.40
C TYR A 479 -1.64 5.72 13.53
N ARG A 480 -2.47 5.58 12.48
CA ARG A 480 -2.99 6.74 11.74
C ARG A 480 -3.98 7.50 12.60
N LEU A 481 -3.95 8.84 12.53
CA LEU A 481 -4.78 9.69 13.39
C LEU A 481 -6.27 9.60 13.02
N THR A 482 -7.16 9.62 14.01
CA THR A 482 -8.61 9.78 13.78
C THR A 482 -8.98 11.25 13.58
N ALA A 483 -10.13 11.49 12.95
CA ALA A 483 -10.76 12.83 12.85
C ALA A 483 -11.11 13.51 14.19
N ARG A 484 -10.84 12.85 15.33
CA ARG A 484 -11.04 13.36 16.70
C ARG A 484 -9.73 13.45 17.51
N SER A 485 -8.60 13.06 16.92
CA SER A 485 -7.31 13.13 17.58
C SER A 485 -6.95 14.59 17.89
N ASP A 486 -6.63 14.89 19.15
CA ASP A 486 -6.18 16.23 19.53
C ASP A 486 -4.69 16.48 19.23
N LEU A 487 -3.98 15.47 18.69
CA LEU A 487 -2.63 15.57 18.11
C LEU A 487 -2.60 16.34 16.78
N ILE A 488 -3.77 16.55 16.17
CA ILE A 488 -3.93 17.22 14.88
C ILE A 488 -3.71 18.73 15.02
N ASN A 489 -2.90 19.30 14.11
CA ASN A 489 -2.48 20.71 14.07
C ASN A 489 -1.79 21.15 15.38
N LYS A 490 -0.87 20.33 15.89
CA LYS A 490 -0.12 20.56 17.14
C LYS A 490 1.39 20.56 17.01
N ALA A 491 1.96 19.86 16.04
CA ALA A 491 3.39 19.76 15.85
C ALA A 491 3.99 21.04 15.26
N THR A 492 5.28 21.27 15.52
CA THR A 492 6.04 22.37 14.92
C THR A 492 6.56 21.99 13.54
N VAL A 493 6.72 22.98 12.66
CA VAL A 493 7.41 22.80 11.38
C VAL A 493 8.89 22.61 11.65
N ILE A 494 9.46 21.50 11.20
CA ILE A 494 10.89 21.22 11.33
C ILE A 494 11.56 21.45 9.97
N SER A 495 12.45 22.45 9.93
CA SER A 495 13.30 22.76 8.77
C SER A 495 14.74 22.47 9.14
N ASN A 496 15.34 21.47 8.50
CA ASN A 496 16.70 21.01 8.77
C ASN A 496 17.31 20.42 7.48
N ALA A 497 18.43 20.99 7.03
CA ALA A 497 19.07 20.64 5.76
C ALA A 497 19.65 19.22 5.72
N ASN A 498 19.90 18.60 6.87
CA ASN A 498 20.40 17.21 6.93
C ASN A 498 19.29 16.18 6.64
N ILE A 499 18.02 16.56 6.77
CA ILE A 499 16.85 15.68 6.66
C ILE A 499 15.74 16.28 5.77
N PRO A 500 15.99 16.56 4.48
CA PRO A 500 14.96 17.07 3.56
C PRO A 500 13.73 16.15 3.44
N GLU A 501 13.87 14.87 3.80
CA GLU A 501 12.82 13.86 3.78
C GLU A 501 11.68 14.16 4.78
N ILE A 502 11.94 14.96 5.84
CA ILE A 502 10.96 15.32 6.89
C ILE A 502 9.75 16.14 6.41
N GLN A 503 9.81 16.67 5.17
CA GLN A 503 8.67 17.38 4.56
C GLN A 503 7.52 16.45 4.17
N LYS A 504 7.67 15.14 4.40
CA LYS A 504 6.63 14.13 4.27
C LYS A 504 6.36 13.38 5.57
N ASP A 505 5.20 12.76 5.66
CA ASP A 505 4.89 11.74 6.68
C ASP A 505 5.31 10.33 6.21
N LYS A 506 5.02 9.31 7.04
CA LYS A 506 5.33 7.90 6.79
C LYS A 506 4.51 7.26 5.65
N ASP A 507 3.34 7.81 5.33
CA ASP A 507 2.53 7.42 4.16
C ASP A 507 2.98 8.14 2.87
N GLY A 508 3.91 9.10 2.97
CA GLY A 508 4.45 9.88 1.86
C GLY A 508 3.64 11.13 1.51
N ASN A 509 2.65 11.49 2.34
CA ASN A 509 1.87 12.72 2.26
C ASN A 509 2.76 13.94 2.55
N THR A 510 2.60 15.03 1.81
CA THR A 510 3.35 16.27 2.06
C THR A 510 2.79 17.01 3.27
N ARG A 511 3.64 17.34 4.25
CA ARG A 511 3.22 18.10 5.45
C ARG A 511 3.01 19.60 5.15
N PRO A 512 2.15 20.33 5.88
CA PRO A 512 1.86 21.74 5.63
C PRO A 512 3.10 22.66 5.71
N ALA A 513 3.46 23.33 4.62
CA ALA A 513 4.68 24.14 4.54
C ALA A 513 4.74 25.34 5.53
N SER A 514 3.59 25.87 5.95
CA SER A 514 3.48 26.94 6.96
C SER A 514 3.14 26.42 8.36
N GLY A 515 2.88 25.12 8.51
CA GLY A 515 2.37 24.52 9.73
C GLY A 515 0.96 24.99 10.17
N PRO A 516 0.54 24.57 11.37
CA PRO A 516 1.18 23.52 12.18
C PRO A 516 1.14 22.15 11.48
N TRP A 517 1.94 21.20 11.95
CA TRP A 517 1.89 19.80 11.50
C TRP A 517 1.07 18.97 12.50
N ASP A 518 0.91 17.69 12.21
CA ASP A 518 0.40 16.71 13.17
C ASP A 518 1.54 16.03 13.94
N ILE A 519 1.34 15.80 15.25
CA ILE A 519 2.30 15.07 16.08
C ILE A 519 2.28 13.59 15.69
N GLY A 520 3.47 13.01 15.53
CA GLY A 520 3.69 11.62 15.18
C GLY A 520 4.01 11.37 13.69
N PRO A 521 4.15 10.10 13.30
CA PRO A 521 4.71 9.71 12.01
C PRO A 521 3.73 9.82 10.84
N TYR A 522 2.44 10.05 11.09
CA TYR A 522 1.40 10.18 10.08
C TYR A 522 0.73 11.56 10.18
N GLU A 523 0.48 12.20 9.04
CA GLU A 523 -0.38 13.39 8.96
C GLU A 523 -1.84 12.93 8.78
N TYR A 524 -2.80 13.60 9.42
CA TYR A 524 -4.22 13.31 9.26
C TYR A 524 -4.71 13.78 7.88
N VAL A 525 -4.70 12.86 6.91
CA VAL A 525 -5.41 13.04 5.65
C VAL A 525 -6.90 12.72 5.86
N PRO A 526 -7.82 13.69 5.67
CA PRO A 526 -9.25 13.40 5.71
C PRO A 526 -9.59 12.41 4.59
N ALA A 527 -10.08 11.23 4.96
CA ALA A 527 -10.24 10.11 4.04
C ALA A 527 -11.07 10.49 2.79
N ILE A 528 -10.40 10.54 1.62
CA ILE A 528 -11.05 10.78 0.32
C ILE A 528 -11.76 9.49 -0.10
N CYS A 529 -12.89 9.24 0.55
CA CYS A 529 -13.66 8.03 0.36
C CYS A 529 -14.31 7.97 -1.02
N THR A 530 -13.79 7.08 -1.87
CA THR A 530 -14.40 6.70 -3.14
C THR A 530 -15.23 5.43 -2.93
N TYR A 531 -16.28 5.30 -3.76
CA TYR A 531 -17.27 4.24 -3.64
C TYR A 531 -17.69 3.77 -5.02
N SER A 532 -17.76 2.45 -5.22
CA SER A 532 -18.42 1.83 -6.37
C SER A 532 -19.58 0.96 -5.90
N ILE A 533 -20.53 0.72 -6.80
CA ILE A 533 -21.67 -0.17 -6.58
C ILE A 533 -21.67 -1.30 -7.61
N SER A 534 -22.05 -2.51 -7.18
CA SER A 534 -21.92 -3.73 -7.99
C SER A 534 -22.71 -3.74 -9.30
N LEU A 535 -23.81 -2.98 -9.36
CA LEU A 535 -24.64 -2.76 -10.53
C LEU A 535 -25.25 -1.35 -10.46
N PRO A 536 -25.52 -0.67 -11.60
CA PRO A 536 -26.15 0.66 -11.62
C PRO A 536 -27.70 0.62 -11.67
N SER A 537 -28.32 -0.54 -11.93
CA SER A 537 -29.78 -0.65 -12.03
C SER A 537 -30.32 -2.07 -11.81
N ALA A 538 -31.64 -2.17 -11.62
CA ALA A 538 -32.41 -3.42 -11.64
C ALA A 538 -33.83 -3.20 -12.20
N SER A 539 -34.45 -4.28 -12.67
CA SER A 539 -35.79 -4.27 -13.28
C SER A 539 -36.72 -5.29 -12.62
N PHE A 540 -37.95 -4.89 -12.32
CA PHE A 540 -38.95 -5.70 -11.61
C PHE A 540 -40.28 -5.80 -12.36
N ALA A 541 -40.97 -6.93 -12.18
CA ALA A 541 -42.34 -7.12 -12.64
C ALA A 541 -43.33 -6.26 -11.81
N ALA A 542 -44.58 -6.15 -12.30
CA ALA A 542 -45.64 -5.41 -11.62
C ALA A 542 -45.98 -5.98 -10.23
N SER A 543 -45.65 -7.24 -9.95
CA SER A 543 -45.74 -7.85 -8.61
C SER A 543 -44.83 -7.22 -7.56
N GLY A 544 -43.73 -6.57 -7.97
CA GLY A 544 -42.65 -6.18 -7.08
C GLY A 544 -41.72 -7.35 -6.74
N GLY A 545 -40.93 -7.19 -5.67
CA GLY A 545 -39.93 -8.17 -5.23
C GLY A 545 -38.92 -7.59 -4.23
N THR A 546 -37.76 -8.24 -4.10
CA THR A 546 -36.62 -7.77 -3.30
C THR A 546 -35.34 -7.81 -4.14
N GLY A 547 -34.32 -7.06 -3.71
CA GLY A 547 -33.00 -7.05 -4.34
C GLY A 547 -31.92 -6.53 -3.41
N SER A 548 -30.67 -6.59 -3.87
CA SER A 548 -29.50 -6.11 -3.14
C SER A 548 -28.52 -5.39 -4.06
N VAL A 549 -27.68 -4.54 -3.47
CA VAL A 549 -26.54 -3.86 -4.13
C VAL A 549 -25.35 -3.91 -3.18
N THR A 550 -24.21 -4.42 -3.64
CA THR A 550 -22.96 -4.37 -2.87
C THR A 550 -22.25 -3.06 -3.15
N VAL A 551 -21.72 -2.44 -2.09
CA VAL A 551 -20.93 -1.22 -2.09
C VAL A 551 -19.49 -1.60 -1.74
N THR A 552 -18.56 -1.23 -2.60
CA THR A 552 -17.12 -1.30 -2.32
C THR A 552 -16.63 0.11 -1.99
N ALA A 553 -16.00 0.26 -0.82
CA ALA A 553 -15.42 1.51 -0.36
C ALA A 553 -13.88 1.45 -0.44
N SER A 554 -13.22 2.60 -0.58
CA SER A 554 -11.75 2.69 -0.64
C SER A 554 -11.01 2.42 0.68
N GLY A 555 -11.72 2.15 1.78
CA GLY A 555 -11.14 1.78 3.07
C GLY A 555 -12.21 1.66 4.16
N ASP A 556 -11.90 0.94 5.24
CA ASP A 556 -12.91 0.54 6.22
C ASP A 556 -13.37 1.64 7.18
N ILE A 557 -12.75 2.82 7.12
CA ILE A 557 -13.22 4.06 7.79
C ILE A 557 -14.27 4.84 6.99
N CYS A 558 -14.54 4.45 5.74
CA CYS A 558 -15.36 5.23 4.82
C CYS A 558 -16.87 5.04 5.05
N SER A 559 -17.50 6.07 5.64
CA SER A 559 -18.92 6.07 6.00
C SER A 559 -19.84 6.55 4.87
N TRP A 560 -20.90 5.79 4.60
CA TRP A 560 -21.86 6.04 3.53
C TRP A 560 -23.31 5.72 3.93
N THR A 561 -24.26 6.20 3.12
CA THR A 561 -25.70 6.01 3.29
C THR A 561 -26.37 5.48 2.01
N ALA A 562 -27.56 4.89 2.17
CA ALA A 562 -28.43 4.42 1.10
C ALA A 562 -29.86 4.93 1.33
N VAL A 563 -30.37 5.78 0.44
CA VAL A 563 -31.65 6.49 0.59
C VAL A 563 -32.45 6.39 -0.70
N SER A 564 -33.76 6.10 -0.64
CA SER A 564 -34.63 6.14 -1.82
C SER A 564 -35.35 7.48 -1.98
N ASN A 565 -35.57 7.90 -3.22
CA ASN A 565 -36.48 8.98 -3.56
C ASN A 565 -37.96 8.53 -3.73
N ALA A 566 -38.23 7.22 -3.69
CA ALA A 566 -39.51 6.64 -4.07
C ALA A 566 -40.07 5.73 -2.97
N ALA A 567 -41.21 6.10 -2.37
CA ALA A 567 -41.82 5.35 -1.25
C ALA A 567 -42.20 3.88 -1.58
N TRP A 568 -42.23 3.49 -2.85
CA TRP A 568 -42.45 2.11 -3.30
C TRP A 568 -41.15 1.29 -3.49
N VAL A 569 -39.97 1.90 -3.27
CA VAL A 569 -38.67 1.24 -3.16
C VAL A 569 -38.12 1.51 -1.76
N ARG A 570 -38.10 0.50 -0.88
CA ARG A 570 -37.72 0.67 0.53
C ARG A 570 -36.42 -0.06 0.85
N VAL A 571 -35.42 0.64 1.35
CA VAL A 571 -34.24 0.00 1.96
C VAL A 571 -34.69 -0.79 3.19
N THR A 572 -34.35 -2.09 3.24
CA THR A 572 -34.72 -3.00 4.32
C THR A 572 -33.56 -3.23 5.30
N SER A 573 -32.31 -3.15 4.82
CA SER A 573 -31.10 -3.14 5.66
C SER A 573 -29.94 -2.45 4.94
N GLY A 574 -28.97 -1.90 5.69
CA GLY A 574 -27.81 -1.22 5.10
C GLY A 574 -28.10 0.23 4.66
N ALA A 575 -29.04 0.92 5.32
CA ALA A 575 -29.33 2.34 5.08
C ALA A 575 -28.15 3.27 5.43
N SER A 576 -27.24 2.81 6.27
CA SER A 576 -25.91 3.39 6.50
C SER A 576 -24.91 2.28 6.85
N ARG A 577 -23.63 2.52 6.55
CA ARG A 577 -22.51 1.64 6.91
C ARG A 577 -21.19 2.40 6.86
N THR A 578 -20.15 1.77 7.41
CA THR A 578 -18.75 2.17 7.26
C THR A 578 -17.98 1.00 6.66
N GLY A 579 -17.01 1.30 5.78
CA GLY A 579 -16.31 0.29 4.98
C GLY A 579 -17.20 -0.33 3.90
N SER A 580 -16.77 -1.47 3.35
CA SER A 580 -17.57 -2.17 2.32
C SER A 580 -18.82 -2.86 2.92
N GLY A 581 -19.83 -3.13 2.10
CA GLY A 581 -21.06 -3.80 2.58
C GLY A 581 -22.17 -3.91 1.55
N THR A 582 -23.37 -4.28 2.00
CA THR A 582 -24.52 -4.53 1.10
C THR A 582 -25.77 -3.80 1.57
N VAL A 583 -26.44 -3.14 0.63
CA VAL A 583 -27.78 -2.57 0.78
C VAL A 583 -28.79 -3.61 0.32
N ASN A 584 -29.77 -3.94 1.16
CA ASN A 584 -30.94 -4.74 0.75
C ASN A 584 -32.15 -3.82 0.64
N TYR A 585 -33.00 -4.07 -0.35
CA TYR A 585 -34.21 -3.28 -0.59
C TYR A 585 -35.38 -4.14 -1.07
N SER A 586 -36.59 -3.62 -0.89
CA SER A 586 -37.83 -4.17 -1.43
C SER A 586 -38.50 -3.20 -2.41
N VAL A 587 -39.25 -3.77 -3.35
CA VAL A 587 -40.00 -3.06 -4.39
C VAL A 587 -41.46 -3.48 -4.25
N SER A 588 -42.32 -2.55 -3.86
CA SER A 588 -43.76 -2.80 -3.70
C SER A 588 -44.44 -3.12 -5.03
N ALA A 589 -45.56 -3.84 -5.00
CA ALA A 589 -46.39 -4.07 -6.19
C ALA A 589 -46.82 -2.74 -6.86
N ASN A 590 -47.02 -2.79 -8.16
CA ASN A 590 -47.48 -1.69 -9.00
C ASN A 590 -48.81 -2.07 -9.65
N SER A 591 -49.86 -1.29 -9.39
CA SER A 591 -51.20 -1.48 -9.98
C SER A 591 -51.47 -0.58 -11.18
N GLY A 592 -50.56 0.36 -11.50
CA GLY A 592 -50.72 1.36 -12.56
C GLY A 592 -49.83 1.13 -13.78
N ALA A 593 -49.48 2.22 -14.46
CA ALA A 593 -48.50 2.23 -15.54
C ALA A 593 -47.07 1.93 -15.03
N ALA A 594 -46.14 1.62 -15.94
CA ALA A 594 -44.74 1.40 -15.59
C ALA A 594 -44.12 2.64 -14.92
N ARG A 595 -43.20 2.43 -13.98
CA ARG A 595 -42.61 3.47 -13.12
C ARG A 595 -41.13 3.25 -12.86
N THR A 596 -40.42 4.33 -12.57
CA THR A 596 -38.98 4.33 -12.25
C THR A 596 -38.72 5.12 -10.96
N GLY A 597 -37.71 4.72 -10.21
CA GLY A 597 -37.27 5.36 -8.97
C GLY A 597 -35.79 5.09 -8.73
N THR A 598 -35.17 5.79 -7.78
CA THR A 598 -33.73 5.62 -7.51
C THR A 598 -33.44 5.41 -6.03
N LEU A 599 -32.35 4.68 -5.79
CA LEU A 599 -31.62 4.63 -4.53
C LEU A 599 -30.31 5.40 -4.72
N THR A 600 -30.09 6.46 -3.95
CA THR A 600 -28.77 7.08 -3.83
C THR A 600 -27.98 6.26 -2.82
N ILE A 601 -26.98 5.52 -3.29
CA ILE A 601 -26.17 4.58 -2.50
C ILE A 601 -24.72 5.03 -2.56
N ALA A 602 -24.14 5.43 -1.42
CA ALA A 602 -22.75 5.86 -1.33
C ALA A 602 -22.37 6.90 -2.42
N LYS A 603 -23.21 7.93 -2.57
CA LYS A 603 -23.19 8.98 -3.61
C LYS A 603 -23.44 8.50 -5.06
N ASN A 604 -23.42 7.22 -5.35
CA ASN A 604 -23.80 6.65 -6.65
C ASN A 604 -25.33 6.59 -6.79
N SER A 605 -25.84 6.64 -8.03
CA SER A 605 -27.27 6.51 -8.33
C SER A 605 -27.58 5.10 -8.82
N PHE A 606 -28.45 4.39 -8.12
CA PHE A 606 -28.95 3.07 -8.51
C PHE A 606 -30.41 3.17 -8.98
N THR A 607 -30.72 2.74 -10.20
CA THR A 607 -32.05 2.92 -10.81
C THR A 607 -32.89 1.65 -10.74
N VAL A 608 -34.09 1.75 -10.15
CA VAL A 608 -35.09 0.68 -10.13
C VAL A 608 -36.19 0.99 -11.15
N SER A 609 -36.32 0.12 -12.15
CA SER A 609 -37.42 0.13 -13.13
C SER A 609 -38.46 -0.92 -12.76
N GLN A 610 -39.75 -0.57 -12.84
CA GLN A 610 -40.83 -1.52 -12.57
C GLN A 610 -41.93 -1.47 -13.64
N ALA A 611 -42.30 -2.64 -14.14
CA ALA A 611 -43.41 -2.79 -15.08
C ALA A 611 -44.76 -2.34 -14.49
N GLY A 612 -45.69 -1.94 -15.37
CA GLY A 612 -47.09 -1.70 -15.02
C GLY A 612 -47.95 -2.95 -15.17
N VAL A 613 -49.19 -2.90 -14.71
CA VAL A 613 -50.17 -3.96 -14.97
C VAL A 613 -50.61 -3.92 -16.43
N ALA A 614 -50.77 -5.09 -17.04
CA ALA A 614 -51.42 -5.22 -18.33
C ALA A 614 -52.92 -4.92 -18.19
N ILE A 615 -53.36 -3.75 -18.64
CA ILE A 615 -54.75 -3.28 -18.53
C ILE A 615 -55.53 -3.61 -19.83
N PRO A 616 -56.73 -4.21 -19.76
CA PRO A 616 -57.59 -4.44 -20.92
C PRO A 616 -58.23 -3.15 -21.42
N LYS A 617 -58.52 -3.06 -22.72
CA LYS A 617 -59.18 -1.89 -23.32
C LYS A 617 -60.24 -2.28 -24.35
N ILE A 618 -61.50 -1.91 -24.13
CA ILE A 618 -62.59 -2.27 -25.04
C ILE A 618 -62.70 -1.27 -26.21
N SER A 619 -62.65 -1.80 -27.43
CA SER A 619 -63.02 -1.10 -28.66
C SER A 619 -64.26 -1.75 -29.25
N VAL A 620 -65.18 -0.96 -29.81
CA VAL A 620 -66.45 -1.44 -30.37
C VAL A 620 -66.76 -0.68 -31.66
N SER A 621 -67.03 -1.41 -32.75
CA SER A 621 -67.33 -0.82 -34.05
C SER A 621 -68.34 -1.68 -34.85
N PRO A 622 -69.36 -1.07 -35.50
CA PRO A 622 -69.71 0.36 -35.43
C PRO A 622 -70.38 0.71 -34.10
N ARG A 623 -70.31 2.00 -33.68
CA ARG A 623 -71.04 2.51 -32.49
C ARG A 623 -72.50 2.87 -32.76
N SER A 624 -73.00 2.63 -33.96
CA SER A 624 -74.43 2.66 -34.29
C SER A 624 -74.75 1.75 -35.46
N ILE A 625 -75.99 1.24 -35.50
CA ILE A 625 -76.55 0.53 -36.65
C ILE A 625 -77.91 1.15 -37.01
N ASN A 626 -78.10 1.41 -38.30
CA ASN A 626 -79.41 1.72 -38.87
C ASN A 626 -79.82 0.59 -39.82
N PHE A 627 -80.84 -0.17 -39.44
CA PHE A 627 -81.34 -1.29 -40.23
C PHE A 627 -82.11 -0.83 -41.48
N GLY A 628 -82.62 0.41 -41.48
CA GLY A 628 -83.39 1.00 -42.56
C GLY A 628 -84.89 0.74 -42.46
N LEU A 629 -85.58 0.73 -43.61
CA LEU A 629 -87.00 0.41 -43.72
C LEU A 629 -87.20 -1.11 -43.77
N ILE A 630 -87.88 -1.68 -42.77
CA ILE A 630 -88.20 -3.11 -42.69
C ILE A 630 -89.72 -3.27 -42.60
N ARG A 631 -90.28 -4.14 -43.44
CA ARG A 631 -91.71 -4.48 -43.45
C ARG A 631 -92.09 -5.23 -42.19
N ARG A 632 -93.24 -4.94 -41.59
CA ARG A 632 -93.77 -5.69 -40.43
C ARG A 632 -93.85 -7.18 -40.74
N GLY A 633 -93.25 -8.00 -39.88
CA GLY A 633 -93.11 -9.46 -40.08
C GLY A 633 -91.86 -9.91 -40.84
N SER A 634 -91.02 -8.97 -41.28
CA SER A 634 -89.65 -9.25 -41.76
C SER A 634 -88.62 -8.79 -40.73
N SER A 635 -87.39 -9.28 -40.85
CA SER A 635 -86.28 -8.90 -39.98
C SER A 635 -85.00 -8.62 -40.78
N LYS A 636 -84.04 -7.95 -40.15
CA LYS A 636 -82.68 -7.72 -40.69
C LYS A 636 -81.67 -7.72 -39.55
N SER A 637 -80.47 -8.22 -39.82
CA SER A 637 -79.34 -8.23 -38.88
C SER A 637 -78.21 -7.30 -39.31
N GLY A 638 -77.29 -7.03 -38.37
CA GLY A 638 -76.05 -6.31 -38.58
C GLY A 638 -75.05 -6.68 -37.49
N GLN A 639 -73.75 -6.72 -37.83
CA GLN A 639 -72.70 -7.15 -36.92
C GLN A 639 -71.97 -5.97 -36.28
N ILE A 640 -71.51 -6.19 -35.05
CA ILE A 640 -70.71 -5.27 -34.25
C ILE A 640 -69.49 -6.06 -33.78
N ALA A 641 -68.29 -5.61 -34.15
CA ALA A 641 -67.04 -6.13 -33.63
C ALA A 641 -66.75 -5.53 -32.26
N VAL A 642 -66.36 -6.38 -31.30
CA VAL A 642 -65.81 -5.98 -30.01
C VAL A 642 -64.38 -6.50 -29.95
N THR A 643 -63.42 -5.61 -29.76
CA THR A 643 -61.97 -5.89 -29.86
C THR A 643 -61.26 -5.45 -28.59
N ASN A 644 -60.30 -6.25 -28.12
CA ASN A 644 -59.39 -5.84 -27.06
C ASN A 644 -58.20 -5.06 -27.63
N ALA A 645 -58.19 -3.75 -27.40
CA ALA A 645 -57.13 -2.83 -27.79
C ALA A 645 -56.09 -2.58 -26.68
N GLY A 646 -56.11 -3.36 -25.59
CA GLY A 646 -55.21 -3.24 -24.45
C GLY A 646 -54.36 -4.50 -24.22
N PRO A 647 -53.22 -4.39 -23.52
CA PRO A 647 -52.36 -5.55 -23.22
C PRO A 647 -52.94 -6.52 -22.19
N GLY A 648 -53.89 -6.09 -21.34
CA GLY A 648 -54.56 -6.98 -20.38
C GLY A 648 -55.70 -7.77 -21.01
N THR A 649 -56.06 -8.93 -20.45
CA THR A 649 -57.18 -9.75 -20.92
C THR A 649 -58.52 -9.07 -20.66
N LEU A 650 -59.27 -8.80 -21.74
CA LEU A 650 -60.58 -8.15 -21.70
C LEU A 650 -61.68 -9.19 -21.53
N ASN A 651 -62.36 -9.15 -20.40
CA ASN A 651 -63.54 -9.97 -20.12
C ASN A 651 -64.79 -9.14 -20.35
N ILE A 652 -65.70 -9.64 -21.17
CA ILE A 652 -67.04 -9.09 -21.40
C ILE A 652 -67.98 -9.70 -20.35
N ASN A 653 -68.56 -8.84 -19.52
CA ASN A 653 -69.31 -9.25 -18.33
C ASN A 653 -70.80 -9.43 -18.61
N ALA A 654 -71.39 -8.57 -19.45
CA ALA A 654 -72.77 -8.69 -19.91
C ALA A 654 -73.00 -7.94 -21.23
N ILE A 655 -73.97 -8.42 -22.03
CA ILE A 655 -74.47 -7.76 -23.23
C ILE A 655 -76.00 -7.75 -23.18
N SER A 656 -76.63 -6.57 -23.25
CA SER A 656 -78.08 -6.41 -23.17
C SER A 656 -78.60 -5.33 -24.13
N ILE A 657 -79.91 -5.36 -24.44
CA ILE A 657 -80.58 -4.30 -25.20
C ILE A 657 -81.56 -3.56 -24.28
N THR A 658 -81.52 -2.23 -24.34
CA THR A 658 -82.27 -1.32 -23.48
C THR A 658 -83.00 -0.23 -24.29
N GLY A 659 -83.89 0.51 -23.65
CA GLY A 659 -84.65 1.60 -24.27
C GLY A 659 -86.05 1.21 -24.75
N THR A 660 -86.88 2.21 -25.07
CA THR A 660 -88.35 2.11 -25.20
C THR A 660 -88.85 1.12 -26.25
N ASN A 661 -88.04 0.79 -27.26
CA ASN A 661 -88.41 -0.16 -28.32
C ASN A 661 -87.56 -1.44 -28.29
N SER A 662 -86.92 -1.78 -27.15
CA SER A 662 -85.99 -2.91 -27.04
C SER A 662 -86.55 -4.23 -27.57
N ALA A 663 -87.86 -4.48 -27.41
CA ALA A 663 -88.56 -5.66 -27.91
C ALA A 663 -88.67 -5.77 -29.45
N ASP A 664 -88.45 -4.68 -30.20
CA ASP A 664 -88.32 -4.74 -31.67
C ASP A 664 -86.89 -5.17 -32.11
N PHE A 665 -85.96 -5.38 -31.18
CA PHE A 665 -84.55 -5.73 -31.44
C PHE A 665 -84.12 -7.00 -30.68
N SER A 666 -83.09 -7.67 -31.18
CA SER A 666 -82.49 -8.85 -30.56
C SER A 666 -80.96 -8.83 -30.67
N GLN A 667 -80.25 -9.65 -29.90
CA GLN A 667 -78.81 -9.88 -30.09
C GLN A 667 -78.44 -11.34 -29.85
N THR A 668 -77.47 -11.83 -30.61
CA THR A 668 -76.71 -13.06 -30.34
C THR A 668 -75.22 -12.76 -30.47
N ASN A 669 -74.37 -13.40 -29.66
CA ASN A 669 -72.94 -13.14 -29.65
C ASN A 669 -72.14 -14.37 -29.16
N ASN A 670 -70.82 -14.32 -29.37
CA ASN A 670 -69.84 -15.27 -28.84
C ASN A 670 -68.78 -14.60 -27.93
N CYS A 671 -69.14 -13.46 -27.32
CA CYS A 671 -68.22 -12.61 -26.59
C CYS A 671 -68.05 -13.05 -25.13
N SER A 672 -66.84 -13.49 -24.78
CA SER A 672 -66.47 -13.87 -23.40
C SER A 672 -65.15 -13.21 -22.98
N SER A 673 -64.01 -13.85 -23.22
CA SER A 673 -62.67 -13.36 -22.87
C SER A 673 -61.83 -13.15 -24.13
N LEU A 674 -61.13 -12.01 -24.21
CA LEU A 674 -60.32 -11.60 -25.35
C LEU A 674 -58.89 -11.27 -24.90
N SER A 675 -57.92 -12.01 -25.43
CA SER A 675 -56.49 -11.64 -25.37
C SER A 675 -56.21 -10.34 -26.14
N GLN A 676 -55.03 -9.76 -25.96
CA GLN A 676 -54.63 -8.54 -26.68
C GLN A 676 -54.80 -8.70 -28.19
N GLY A 677 -55.50 -7.76 -28.84
CA GLY A 677 -55.79 -7.77 -30.28
C GLY A 677 -56.94 -8.68 -30.72
N ALA A 678 -57.41 -9.60 -29.87
CA ALA A 678 -58.50 -10.51 -30.22
C ALA A 678 -59.86 -9.77 -30.33
N SER A 679 -60.76 -10.33 -31.13
CA SER A 679 -62.11 -9.79 -31.37
C SER A 679 -63.19 -10.86 -31.31
N CYS A 680 -64.39 -10.48 -30.85
CA CYS A 680 -65.63 -11.25 -30.94
C CYS A 680 -66.72 -10.43 -31.67
N PHE A 681 -67.83 -11.06 -32.02
CA PHE A 681 -68.90 -10.41 -32.78
C PHE A 681 -70.26 -10.52 -32.09
N ILE A 682 -70.97 -9.40 -32.04
CA ILE A 682 -72.37 -9.32 -31.64
C ILE A 682 -73.20 -9.10 -32.91
N THR A 683 -74.13 -10.01 -33.18
CA THR A 683 -75.12 -9.86 -34.25
C THR A 683 -76.38 -9.26 -33.66
N ALA A 684 -76.64 -7.98 -33.94
CA ALA A 684 -77.87 -7.31 -33.57
C ALA A 684 -78.94 -7.52 -34.66
N GLY A 685 -80.16 -7.87 -34.25
CA GLY A 685 -81.33 -8.02 -35.12
C GLY A 685 -82.37 -6.92 -34.89
N PHE A 686 -83.16 -6.62 -35.92
CA PHE A 686 -84.32 -5.74 -35.86
C PHE A 686 -85.52 -6.36 -36.59
N ALA A 687 -86.68 -6.40 -35.93
CA ALA A 687 -87.93 -6.98 -36.42
C ALA A 687 -89.13 -6.13 -35.91
N PRO A 688 -89.58 -5.11 -36.68
CA PRO A 688 -90.55 -4.14 -36.18
C PRO A 688 -91.96 -4.73 -36.02
N THR A 689 -92.50 -4.66 -34.81
CA THR A 689 -93.86 -5.09 -34.45
C THR A 689 -94.94 -4.09 -34.87
N ARG A 690 -94.62 -2.79 -34.87
CA ARG A 690 -95.51 -1.70 -35.31
C ARG A 690 -94.71 -0.68 -36.15
N THR A 691 -95.43 0.11 -36.94
CA THR A 691 -94.82 1.07 -37.88
C THR A 691 -94.09 2.23 -37.17
N GLY A 692 -93.36 3.03 -37.95
CA GLY A 692 -92.62 4.20 -37.46
C GLY A 692 -91.20 3.87 -37.00
N THR A 693 -90.45 4.91 -36.62
CA THR A 693 -89.03 4.82 -36.25
C THR A 693 -88.87 4.18 -34.87
N ARG A 694 -88.04 3.13 -34.79
CA ARG A 694 -87.69 2.40 -33.58
C ARG A 694 -86.26 2.73 -33.17
N LYS A 695 -86.04 2.85 -31.86
CA LYS A 695 -84.73 3.10 -31.26
C LYS A 695 -84.54 2.25 -30.00
N ALA A 696 -83.36 1.66 -29.87
CA ALA A 696 -82.87 0.95 -28.70
C ALA A 696 -81.36 1.15 -28.55
N THR A 697 -80.79 0.73 -27.43
CA THR A 697 -79.35 0.80 -27.16
C THR A 697 -78.85 -0.56 -26.74
N LEU A 698 -77.89 -1.12 -27.48
CA LEU A 698 -77.10 -2.26 -27.03
C LEU A 698 -76.06 -1.78 -26.03
N VAL A 699 -75.99 -2.42 -24.87
CA VAL A 699 -75.11 -2.08 -23.75
C VAL A 699 -74.17 -3.25 -23.53
N ILE A 700 -72.86 -2.99 -23.57
CA ILE A 700 -71.79 -3.98 -23.43
C ILE A 700 -70.96 -3.60 -22.21
N SER A 701 -70.93 -4.43 -21.16
CA SER A 701 -70.09 -4.19 -19.97
C SER A 701 -68.86 -5.09 -19.96
N SER A 702 -67.76 -4.61 -19.39
CA SER A 702 -66.46 -5.31 -19.40
C SER A 702 -65.58 -4.96 -18.20
N ASN A 703 -64.44 -5.64 -18.08
CA ASN A 703 -63.41 -5.34 -17.08
C ASN A 703 -62.43 -4.20 -17.48
N ASP A 704 -62.64 -3.49 -18.60
CA ASP A 704 -61.89 -2.25 -18.91
C ASP A 704 -62.15 -1.21 -17.80
N PRO A 705 -61.13 -0.79 -17.03
CA PRO A 705 -61.34 0.14 -15.91
C PRO A 705 -61.68 1.56 -16.37
N SER A 706 -61.33 1.93 -17.60
CA SER A 706 -61.60 3.23 -18.22
C SER A 706 -62.97 3.29 -18.90
N SER A 707 -63.41 2.16 -19.50
CA SER A 707 -64.62 2.06 -20.33
C SER A 707 -65.46 0.83 -19.93
N ARG A 708 -65.76 0.70 -18.63
CA ARG A 708 -66.51 -0.43 -18.03
C ARG A 708 -67.83 -0.75 -18.73
N THR A 709 -68.43 0.22 -19.42
CA THR A 709 -69.62 0.03 -20.27
C THR A 709 -69.47 0.82 -21.57
N VAL A 710 -69.79 0.19 -22.70
CA VAL A 710 -69.86 0.82 -24.03
C VAL A 710 -71.26 0.62 -24.62
N ASN A 711 -71.82 1.70 -25.17
CA ASN A 711 -73.16 1.71 -25.76
C ASN A 711 -73.09 1.79 -27.29
N VAL A 712 -73.98 1.05 -27.97
CA VAL A 712 -74.16 1.07 -29.43
C VAL A 712 -75.62 1.38 -29.76
N SER A 713 -75.85 2.44 -30.54
CA SER A 713 -77.19 2.93 -30.86
C SER A 713 -77.84 2.11 -31.99
N LEU A 714 -78.97 1.46 -31.71
CA LEU A 714 -79.73 0.67 -32.67
C LEU A 714 -80.96 1.44 -33.18
N THR A 715 -81.13 1.53 -34.50
CA THR A 715 -82.22 2.30 -35.13
C THR A 715 -82.79 1.59 -36.35
N GLY A 716 -84.09 1.76 -36.62
CA GLY A 716 -84.75 1.26 -37.82
C GLY A 716 -86.15 1.84 -37.96
N ARG A 717 -86.87 1.55 -39.05
CA ARG A 717 -88.25 2.03 -39.25
C ARG A 717 -89.15 0.92 -39.80
N GLY A 718 -90.23 0.65 -39.08
CA GLY A 718 -91.27 -0.29 -39.51
C GLY A 718 -92.23 0.34 -40.52
N TYR A 719 -92.68 -0.44 -41.50
CA TYR A 719 -93.82 -0.14 -42.38
C TYR A 719 -94.75 -1.36 -42.54
#